data_AF-Q8K0F1-F1
#
_entry.id   AF-Q8K0F1-F1
#
_cell.length_a   1.000
_cell.length_b   1.000
_cell.length_c   1.000
_cell.angle_alpha   90.00
_cell.angle_beta   90.00
_cell.angle_gamma   90.00
#
_symmetry.space_group_name_H-M   'P 1'
#
loop_
_entity.id
_entity.type
_entity.pdbx_description
1 polymer ?
#
loop_
_entity_poly.entity_id
_entity_poly.type
_entity_poly.pdbx_seq_one_letter_code
_entity_poly.pdbx_strand_id
1 'polypeptide(L)'
;MAEGEELLPLSTSGGDSWEKDLEEALEAGGCDLETLRNIIQGRPLPAELRAKVWKIALNVAGKGDSLASWDGILDLPEQNTIHKDCLEFIEQLSVPEEKAAELLLDIESVITFYCKSRSVKYSTSLSWIHLLKPLICLQLPRSDLYNCFYAVMNKYIPRDCSLKGRPFHLFRLLIQYHEPELCSFLDTKKITPDSYALNWLGSLFAHYCSTEVTQAIWDGYLQQADPFFIYFLMLIILVNTKEVILAQESDSKEEVIRFLESTPASLNLEDIEDLFSLAQYYCSKTPASFRKDNHHLFGSTLLGIKDDEADLSQALCLAVSVSEILQANQLQGEGVRFFVVDCRPAEQYNAGHLATAFHLDSDLMLQNPSEFAQSVKSLLEAQKQSIESGSIAGGEHLCFMGSGREEEDMYMNMVLAHFLQKNKEYVSIASGGFMALQQHLADINVEGPESGYGHWIASTSGSRGSISSVDGESCNGSNDRGMKSLVSKMTVALKTKSVTVREKVISFIENSSTPVDRHVSSSDRVGKPYRGVKPVFSIGDEEEYDTDEIDSSSMSDDDRKEVVNIQTWINKPDIKHHFPCKEVKESGHMFPSHLLVTATHMYCLREILSRKGLAYIQSRQALNSVVKITSKKKHPELITFKYGNSSASGIEILAIERYLIPNAGDATRAIKQQIMKVLDALES
;
A
#
# COMPACT_ATOMS: atom_id res chain seq x y z
N MET A 1 48.42 57.87 15.31
CA MET A 1 48.15 57.32 16.65
C MET A 1 46.75 56.73 16.59
N ALA A 2 46.63 55.42 16.85
CA ALA A 2 45.43 54.56 16.86
C ALA A 2 44.68 54.46 15.50
N GLU A 3 44.80 53.38 14.72
CA GLU A 3 44.09 52.07 14.83
C GLU A 3 42.55 52.27 14.79
N GLY A 4 41.76 51.76 13.83
CA GLY A 4 41.94 50.69 12.86
C GLY A 4 41.06 49.49 13.20
N GLU A 5 39.73 49.59 13.05
CA GLU A 5 38.80 48.45 13.14
C GLU A 5 38.19 48.18 11.76
N GLU A 6 38.65 47.08 11.16
CA GLU A 6 38.15 46.49 9.92
C GLU A 6 37.09 45.42 10.25
N LEU A 7 35.93 45.53 9.61
CA LEU A 7 34.79 44.61 9.75
C LEU A 7 35.09 43.26 9.09
N LEU A 8 35.00 42.18 9.87
CA LEU A 8 35.07 40.78 9.40
C LEU A 8 33.76 40.35 8.71
N PRO A 9 33.83 39.51 7.65
CA PRO A 9 32.65 38.98 6.96
C PRO A 9 32.05 37.73 7.65
N LEU A 10 30.72 37.59 7.57
CA LEU A 10 29.93 36.50 8.16
C LEU A 10 30.36 35.10 7.67
N SER A 11 30.57 34.20 8.63
CA SER A 11 30.88 32.78 8.48
C SER A 11 29.67 31.92 8.11
N THR A 12 29.90 31.00 7.17
CA THR A 12 29.09 29.83 6.83
C THR A 12 29.19 28.76 7.94
N SER A 13 28.15 28.51 8.76
CA SER A 13 28.22 27.49 9.84
C SER A 13 26.89 26.78 10.16
N GLY A 14 26.23 26.20 9.14
CA GLY A 14 25.03 25.36 9.33
C GLY A 14 25.22 23.85 9.14
N GLY A 15 26.37 23.40 8.61
CA GLY A 15 26.62 22.00 8.24
C GLY A 15 27.03 21.08 9.40
N ASP A 16 27.85 21.59 10.34
CA ASP A 16 28.56 20.74 11.32
C ASP A 16 27.73 20.30 12.54
N SER A 17 26.53 20.84 12.77
CA SER A 17 25.84 20.62 14.05
C SER A 17 25.39 19.17 14.22
N TRP A 18 24.76 18.59 13.18
CA TRP A 18 24.16 17.25 13.29
C TRP A 18 25.19 16.13 13.20
N GLU A 19 26.31 16.36 12.50
CA GLU A 19 27.43 15.40 12.44
C GLU A 19 28.07 15.27 13.81
N LYS A 20 28.25 16.38 14.53
CA LYS A 20 28.70 16.36 15.93
C LYS A 20 27.71 15.65 16.85
N ASP A 21 26.41 15.93 16.71
CA ASP A 21 25.38 15.24 17.48
C ASP A 21 25.43 13.71 17.24
N LEU A 22 25.69 13.29 16.00
CA LEU A 22 25.87 11.89 15.61
C LEU A 22 27.15 11.29 16.21
N GLU A 23 28.28 12.00 16.14
CA GLU A 23 29.55 11.59 16.75
C GLU A 23 29.40 11.36 18.26
N GLU A 24 28.82 12.34 18.97
CA GLU A 24 28.58 12.28 20.41
C GLU A 24 27.65 11.11 20.78
N ALA A 25 26.56 10.91 20.02
CA ALA A 25 25.63 9.81 20.25
C ALA A 25 26.27 8.42 20.05
N LEU A 26 27.17 8.30 19.06
CA LEU A 26 27.90 7.06 18.79
C LEU A 26 29.00 6.78 19.83
N GLU A 27 29.61 7.83 20.38
CA GLU A 27 30.68 7.73 21.39
C GLU A 27 30.14 7.45 22.79
N ALA A 28 29.00 8.04 23.16
CA ALA A 28 28.30 7.77 24.42
C ALA A 28 27.88 6.29 24.56
N GLY A 29 27.67 5.61 23.42
CA GLY A 29 27.22 4.22 23.36
C GLY A 29 25.74 4.05 23.73
N GLY A 30 25.20 2.86 23.50
CA GLY A 30 23.81 2.53 23.86
C GLY A 30 22.72 3.25 23.04
N CYS A 31 23.09 3.95 21.97
CA CYS A 31 22.13 4.53 21.04
C CYS A 31 21.46 3.45 20.18
N ASP A 32 20.14 3.52 20.05
CA ASP A 32 19.37 2.68 19.15
C ASP A 32 19.28 3.29 17.75
N LEU A 33 18.84 2.47 16.79
CA LEU A 33 18.72 2.89 15.39
C LEU A 33 17.72 4.03 15.21
N GLU A 34 16.67 4.10 16.03
CA GLU A 34 15.64 5.13 15.93
C GLU A 34 16.20 6.51 16.29
N THR A 35 16.98 6.59 17.36
CA THR A 35 17.70 7.80 17.75
C THR A 35 18.65 8.26 16.65
N LEU A 36 19.46 7.34 16.09
CA LEU A 36 20.37 7.66 15.00
C LEU A 36 19.63 8.18 13.77
N ARG A 37 18.53 7.53 13.38
CA ARG A 37 17.70 7.93 12.24
C ARG A 37 17.14 9.35 12.41
N ASN A 38 16.75 9.72 13.64
CA ASN A 38 16.26 11.06 13.95
C ASN A 38 17.33 12.15 13.85
N ILE A 39 18.60 11.81 14.10
CA ILE A 39 19.75 12.71 13.93
C ILE A 39 20.11 12.84 12.44
N ILE A 40 20.23 11.71 11.74
CA ILE A 40 20.68 11.65 10.34
C ILE A 40 19.63 12.26 9.39
N GLN A 41 18.34 11.98 9.61
CA GLN A 41 17.22 12.50 8.80
C GLN A 41 17.38 12.27 7.28
N GLY A 42 17.93 11.12 6.89
CA GLY A 42 18.18 10.78 5.49
C GLY A 42 19.32 11.54 4.83
N ARG A 43 20.12 12.31 5.57
CA ARG A 43 21.31 12.99 5.05
C ARG A 43 22.44 11.98 4.78
N PRO A 44 23.37 12.29 3.86
CA PRO A 44 24.51 11.42 3.56
C PRO A 44 25.37 11.16 4.80
N LEU A 45 25.74 9.90 5.05
CA LEU A 45 26.58 9.54 6.20
C LEU A 45 28.05 9.91 5.99
N PRO A 46 28.71 10.53 6.99
CA PRO A 46 30.17 10.68 6.99
C PRO A 46 30.88 9.33 6.94
N ALA A 47 31.94 9.23 6.12
CA ALA A 47 32.63 7.96 5.88
C ALA A 47 33.20 7.33 7.15
N GLU A 48 33.75 8.14 8.04
CA GLU A 48 34.36 7.71 9.30
C GLU A 48 33.33 7.14 10.31
N LEU A 49 32.05 7.52 10.17
CA LEU A 49 30.98 7.12 11.09
C LEU A 49 30.14 5.96 10.53
N ARG A 50 30.18 5.74 9.21
CA ARG A 50 29.37 4.72 8.51
C ARG A 50 29.50 3.33 9.15
N ALA A 51 30.72 2.92 9.48
CA ALA A 51 30.97 1.62 10.11
C ALA A 51 30.23 1.44 11.44
N LYS A 52 30.21 2.47 12.30
CA LYS A 52 29.49 2.43 13.58
C LYS A 52 27.98 2.42 13.37
N VAL A 53 27.46 3.28 12.49
CA VAL A 53 26.03 3.35 12.18
C VAL A 53 25.52 2.02 11.60
N TRP A 54 26.24 1.43 10.65
CA TRP A 54 25.87 0.15 10.05
C TRP A 54 25.90 -1.00 11.06
N LYS A 55 26.90 -1.03 11.97
CA LYS A 55 26.93 -2.02 13.05
C LYS A 55 25.72 -1.92 13.97
N ILE A 56 25.25 -0.71 14.28
CA ILE A 56 24.04 -0.49 15.08
C ILE A 56 22.79 -0.89 14.30
N ALA A 57 22.67 -0.47 13.04
CA ALA A 57 21.54 -0.82 12.16
C ALA A 57 21.40 -2.35 11.97
N LEU A 58 22.53 -3.03 11.80
CA LEU A 58 22.59 -4.49 11.69
C LEU A 58 22.42 -5.22 13.03
N ASN A 59 22.41 -4.50 14.16
CA ASN A 59 22.38 -5.03 15.52
C ASN A 59 23.55 -5.98 15.83
N VAL A 60 24.77 -5.54 15.48
CA VAL A 60 26.03 -6.27 15.69
C VAL A 60 27.08 -5.46 16.44
N ALA A 61 26.74 -4.26 16.90
CA ALA A 61 27.62 -3.46 17.76
C ALA A 61 27.96 -4.23 19.05
N GLY A 62 29.25 -4.48 19.30
CA GLY A 62 29.73 -5.23 20.46
C GLY A 62 29.51 -6.74 20.40
N LYS A 63 29.10 -7.31 19.26
CA LYS A 63 28.96 -8.76 19.10
C LYS A 63 30.34 -9.42 19.08
N GLY A 64 30.48 -10.55 19.80
CA GLY A 64 31.73 -11.30 19.86
C GLY A 64 32.18 -11.89 18.53
N ASP A 65 33.42 -12.36 18.49
CA ASP A 65 34.00 -13.02 17.32
C ASP A 65 33.43 -14.44 17.14
N SER A 66 32.57 -14.60 16.15
CA SER A 66 31.96 -15.90 15.82
C SER A 66 32.96 -16.86 15.17
N LEU A 67 34.05 -16.35 14.58
CA LEU A 67 35.08 -17.17 13.92
C LEU A 67 36.05 -17.76 14.94
N ALA A 68 36.15 -17.21 16.16
CA ALA A 68 37.12 -17.64 17.17
C ALA A 68 37.00 -19.13 17.56
N SER A 69 35.81 -19.72 17.46
CA SER A 69 35.57 -21.15 17.74
C SER A 69 35.84 -22.08 16.55
N TRP A 70 36.08 -21.54 15.36
CA TRP A 70 36.30 -22.30 14.13
C TRP A 70 37.78 -22.59 13.91
N ASP A 71 38.11 -23.77 13.39
CA ASP A 71 39.47 -24.21 13.10
C ASP A 71 40.19 -23.42 11.99
N GLY A 72 39.46 -22.59 11.24
CA GLY A 72 39.97 -21.80 10.13
C GLY A 72 40.31 -22.61 8.88
N ILE A 73 39.93 -23.90 8.82
CA ILE A 73 40.26 -24.78 7.70
C ILE A 73 39.30 -24.51 6.54
N LEU A 74 39.85 -24.18 5.37
CA LEU A 74 39.13 -23.94 4.11
C LEU A 74 39.02 -25.24 3.28
N ASP A 75 38.04 -26.09 3.60
CA ASP A 75 37.94 -27.48 3.09
C ASP A 75 36.55 -27.87 2.55
N LEU A 76 35.73 -26.89 2.12
CA LEU A 76 34.46 -27.23 1.50
C LEU A 76 34.67 -27.96 0.16
N PRO A 77 33.76 -28.86 -0.26
CA PRO A 77 33.84 -29.53 -1.56
C PRO A 77 33.96 -28.54 -2.75
N GLU A 78 33.33 -27.38 -2.61
CA GLU A 78 33.31 -26.28 -3.58
C GLU A 78 34.32 -25.17 -3.28
N GLN A 79 35.33 -25.41 -2.43
CA GLN A 79 36.34 -24.39 -2.04
C GLN A 79 37.09 -23.80 -3.24
N ASN A 80 37.40 -24.62 -4.26
CA ASN A 80 38.06 -24.14 -5.48
C ASN A 80 37.20 -23.11 -6.24
N THR A 81 35.88 -23.26 -6.20
CA THR A 81 34.94 -22.32 -6.80
C THR A 81 34.90 -21.02 -5.98
N ILE A 82 34.84 -21.12 -4.65
CA ILE A 82 34.93 -19.96 -3.76
C ILE A 82 36.22 -19.17 -4.03
N HIS A 83 37.37 -19.85 -4.02
CA HIS A 83 38.68 -19.24 -4.26
C HIS A 83 38.73 -18.48 -5.59
N LYS A 84 38.23 -19.10 -6.67
CA LYS A 84 38.18 -18.48 -7.99
C LYS A 84 37.34 -17.20 -7.99
N ASP A 85 36.12 -17.26 -7.47
CA ASP A 85 35.22 -16.10 -7.47
C ASP A 85 35.76 -14.98 -6.56
N CYS A 86 36.43 -15.32 -5.45
CA CYS A 86 37.07 -14.34 -4.57
C CYS A 86 38.25 -13.63 -5.24
N LEU A 87 39.05 -14.35 -6.05
CA LEU A 87 40.11 -13.75 -6.86
C LEU A 87 39.55 -12.76 -7.89
N GLU A 88 38.56 -13.19 -8.68
CA GLU A 88 37.90 -12.33 -9.68
C GLU A 88 37.29 -11.07 -9.02
N PHE A 89 36.71 -11.23 -7.83
CA PHE A 89 36.15 -10.12 -7.08
C PHE A 89 37.20 -9.10 -6.60
N ILE A 90 38.36 -9.57 -6.12
CA ILE A 90 39.44 -8.68 -5.67
C ILE A 90 40.05 -7.91 -6.84
N GLU A 91 40.20 -8.56 -8.00
CA GLU A 91 40.63 -7.91 -9.24
C GLU A 91 39.67 -6.78 -9.62
N GLN A 92 38.35 -7.00 -9.52
CA GLN A 92 37.34 -5.98 -9.80
C GLN A 92 37.39 -4.79 -8.82
N LEU A 93 37.70 -5.04 -7.54
CA LEU A 93 37.79 -3.97 -6.53
C LEU A 93 39.01 -3.06 -6.71
N SER A 94 40.03 -3.48 -7.47
CA SER A 94 41.26 -2.71 -7.70
C SER A 94 41.95 -2.25 -6.39
N VAL A 95 41.97 -3.13 -5.38
CA VAL A 95 42.62 -2.83 -4.08
C VAL A 95 44.14 -2.82 -4.20
N PRO A 96 44.87 -2.10 -3.32
CA PRO A 96 46.33 -2.13 -3.30
C PRO A 96 46.86 -3.56 -3.09
N GLU A 97 47.83 -3.99 -3.91
CA GLU A 97 48.38 -5.36 -3.91
C GLU A 97 48.84 -5.81 -2.51
N GLU A 98 49.38 -4.89 -1.71
CA GLU A 98 49.86 -5.16 -0.34
C GLU A 98 48.74 -5.67 0.59
N LYS A 99 47.49 -5.24 0.36
CA LYS A 99 46.31 -5.64 1.15
C LYS A 99 45.50 -6.74 0.49
N ALA A 100 45.73 -7.01 -0.80
CA ALA A 100 44.93 -7.96 -1.58
C ALA A 100 44.96 -9.37 -0.98
N ALA A 101 46.13 -9.85 -0.55
CA ALA A 101 46.27 -11.18 0.04
C ALA A 101 45.55 -11.33 1.39
N GLU A 102 45.59 -10.30 2.24
CA GLU A 102 44.88 -10.30 3.53
C GLU A 102 43.36 -10.28 3.31
N LEU A 103 42.88 -9.41 2.42
CA LEU A 103 41.46 -9.34 2.07
C LEU A 103 40.95 -10.64 1.44
N LEU A 104 41.74 -11.30 0.60
CA LEU A 104 41.39 -12.60 0.02
C LEU A 104 41.13 -13.64 1.11
N LEU A 105 42.05 -13.76 2.06
CA LEU A 105 41.89 -14.70 3.17
C LEU A 105 40.67 -14.36 4.04
N ASP A 106 40.44 -13.08 4.30
CA ASP A 106 39.27 -12.63 5.06
C ASP A 106 37.95 -13.00 4.34
N ILE A 107 37.82 -12.67 3.06
CA ILE A 107 36.63 -12.96 2.25
C ILE A 107 36.36 -14.47 2.17
N GLU A 108 37.39 -15.25 1.84
CA GLU A 108 37.25 -16.72 1.75
C GLU A 108 36.85 -17.32 3.09
N SER A 109 37.45 -16.85 4.19
CA SER A 109 37.14 -17.33 5.52
C SER A 109 35.70 -17.02 5.93
N VAL A 110 35.20 -15.81 5.63
CA VAL A 110 33.82 -15.39 5.91
C VAL A 110 32.82 -16.28 5.18
N ILE A 111 33.03 -16.51 3.88
CA ILE A 111 32.13 -17.31 3.04
C ILE A 111 32.16 -18.78 3.48
N THR A 112 33.35 -19.33 3.64
CA THR A 112 33.54 -20.74 4.03
C THR A 112 32.90 -21.00 5.40
N PHE A 113 33.15 -20.13 6.37
CA PHE A 113 32.55 -20.25 7.70
C PHE A 113 31.03 -20.11 7.67
N TYR A 114 30.49 -19.19 6.86
CA TYR A 114 29.04 -19.06 6.67
C TYR A 114 28.43 -20.35 6.12
N CYS A 115 29.01 -20.91 5.05
CA CYS A 115 28.57 -22.17 4.46
C CYS A 115 28.60 -23.34 5.46
N LYS A 116 29.70 -23.49 6.21
CA LYS A 116 29.82 -24.50 7.28
C LYS A 116 28.78 -24.31 8.38
N SER A 117 28.70 -23.12 8.96
CA SER A 117 27.83 -22.82 10.11
C SER A 117 26.34 -22.93 9.79
N ARG A 118 25.95 -22.70 8.53
CA ARG A 118 24.56 -22.79 8.07
C ARG A 118 24.21 -24.09 7.35
N SER A 119 25.20 -24.96 7.10
CA SER A 119 25.04 -26.17 6.29
C SER A 119 24.45 -25.88 4.91
N VAL A 120 24.90 -24.79 4.28
CA VAL A 120 24.50 -24.39 2.92
C VAL A 120 25.67 -24.56 1.96
N LYS A 121 25.39 -25.00 0.73
CA LYS A 121 26.40 -25.13 -0.32
C LYS A 121 26.62 -23.80 -1.01
N TYR A 122 27.87 -23.46 -1.28
CA TYR A 122 28.17 -22.26 -2.06
C TYR A 122 27.80 -22.46 -3.54
N SER A 123 27.23 -21.43 -4.15
CA SER A 123 26.90 -21.39 -5.58
C SER A 123 27.25 -20.02 -6.13
N THR A 124 27.84 -20.00 -7.32
CA THR A 124 28.20 -18.77 -8.04
C THR A 124 26.98 -17.93 -8.44
N SER A 125 25.79 -18.55 -8.48
CA SER A 125 24.57 -17.92 -9.02
C SER A 125 24.00 -16.77 -8.20
N LEU A 126 24.22 -16.74 -6.87
CA LEU A 126 23.58 -15.78 -5.97
C LEU A 126 24.45 -14.56 -5.66
N SER A 127 25.67 -14.51 -6.20
CA SER A 127 26.57 -13.37 -6.07
C SER A 127 26.82 -12.92 -4.61
N TRP A 128 26.77 -13.83 -3.63
CA TRP A 128 26.93 -13.49 -2.20
C TRP A 128 28.21 -12.73 -1.90
N ILE A 129 29.29 -12.99 -2.66
CA ILE A 129 30.55 -12.26 -2.56
C ILE A 129 30.34 -10.75 -2.71
N HIS A 130 29.41 -10.31 -3.56
CA HIS A 130 29.17 -8.90 -3.81
C HIS A 130 28.53 -8.19 -2.62
N LEU A 131 27.90 -8.90 -1.68
CA LEU A 131 27.46 -8.31 -0.40
C LEU A 131 28.64 -7.84 0.44
N LEU A 132 29.84 -8.40 0.24
CA LEU A 132 31.05 -7.97 0.95
C LEU A 132 31.64 -6.69 0.36
N LYS A 133 31.30 -6.31 -0.88
CA LYS A 133 31.82 -5.10 -1.56
C LYS A 133 31.65 -3.83 -0.71
N PRO A 134 30.42 -3.44 -0.31
CA PRO A 134 30.27 -2.25 0.52
C PRO A 134 30.85 -2.40 1.93
N LEU A 135 30.94 -3.63 2.45
CA LEU A 135 31.44 -3.92 3.80
C LEU A 135 32.97 -3.84 3.90
N ILE A 136 33.70 -4.28 2.87
CA ILE A 136 35.16 -4.21 2.82
C ILE A 136 35.63 -2.75 2.83
N CYS A 137 34.88 -1.85 2.19
CA CYS A 137 35.17 -0.42 2.20
C CYS A 137 35.10 0.23 3.59
N LEU A 138 34.45 -0.43 4.56
CA LEU A 138 34.40 0.01 5.96
C LEU A 138 35.64 -0.39 6.77
N GLN A 139 36.58 -1.16 6.18
CA GLN A 139 37.83 -1.62 6.81
C GLN A 139 37.61 -2.28 8.18
N LEU A 140 36.57 -3.12 8.27
CA LEU A 140 36.21 -3.84 9.48
C LEU A 140 37.20 -4.99 9.76
N PRO A 141 37.47 -5.32 11.03
CA PRO A 141 38.14 -6.57 11.35
C PRO A 141 37.27 -7.75 10.89
N ARG A 142 37.91 -8.88 10.55
CA ARG A 142 37.26 -10.10 10.04
C ARG A 142 36.04 -10.56 10.86
N SER A 143 36.11 -10.44 12.19
CA SER A 143 35.00 -10.76 13.10
C SER A 143 33.75 -9.92 12.82
N ASP A 144 33.92 -8.61 12.70
CA ASP A 144 32.85 -7.67 12.40
C ASP A 144 32.38 -7.80 10.95
N LEU A 145 33.30 -8.08 10.01
CA LEU A 145 32.96 -8.36 8.62
C LEU A 145 32.01 -9.56 8.52
N TYR A 146 32.32 -10.67 9.20
CA TYR A 146 31.43 -11.82 9.28
C TYR A 146 30.12 -11.48 9.98
N ASN A 147 30.15 -10.76 11.10
CA ASN A 147 28.95 -10.40 11.84
C ASN A 147 27.99 -9.54 10.98
N CYS A 148 28.52 -8.55 10.27
CA CYS A 148 27.76 -7.72 9.33
C CYS A 148 27.21 -8.56 8.17
N PHE A 149 28.05 -9.37 7.51
CA PHE A 149 27.65 -10.24 6.41
C PHE A 149 26.52 -11.21 6.83
N TYR A 150 26.68 -11.87 7.98
CA TYR A 150 25.67 -12.76 8.55
C TYR A 150 24.35 -12.02 8.82
N ALA A 151 24.43 -10.82 9.40
CA ALA A 151 23.24 -10.02 9.70
C ALA A 151 22.50 -9.60 8.42
N VAL A 152 23.23 -9.17 7.38
CA VAL A 152 22.67 -8.86 6.06
C VAL A 152 21.97 -10.07 5.46
N MET A 153 22.68 -11.21 5.40
CA MET A 153 22.15 -12.47 4.86
C MET A 153 20.87 -12.94 5.56
N ASN A 154 20.75 -12.78 6.88
CA ASN A 154 19.60 -13.29 7.63
C ASN A 154 18.42 -12.29 7.70
N LYS A 155 18.69 -10.99 7.65
CA LYS A 155 17.66 -9.94 7.78
C LYS A 155 17.12 -9.46 6.44
N TYR A 156 17.97 -9.31 5.43
CA TYR A 156 17.64 -8.56 4.20
C TYR A 156 17.71 -9.39 2.93
N ILE A 157 18.27 -10.60 2.97
CA ILE A 157 18.22 -11.54 1.86
C ILE A 157 17.10 -12.55 2.13
N PRO A 158 16.09 -12.65 1.25
CA PRO A 158 15.06 -13.65 1.41
C PRO A 158 15.62 -15.07 1.40
N ARG A 159 14.99 -15.94 2.17
CA ARG A 159 15.09 -17.38 2.01
C ARG A 159 14.56 -17.76 0.64
N ASP A 160 15.10 -18.84 0.08
CA ASP A 160 14.69 -19.31 -1.24
C ASP A 160 14.90 -18.23 -2.34
N CYS A 161 15.86 -17.32 -2.14
CA CYS A 161 16.35 -16.43 -3.18
C CYS A 161 17.14 -17.26 -4.19
N SER A 162 16.41 -17.99 -5.04
CA SER A 162 16.91 -18.83 -6.12
C SER A 162 15.97 -18.77 -7.32
N LEU A 163 16.38 -19.35 -8.45
CA LEU A 163 15.54 -19.42 -9.65
C LEU A 163 14.17 -20.02 -9.31
N LYS A 164 13.11 -19.33 -9.73
CA LYS A 164 11.69 -19.65 -9.43
C LYS A 164 11.33 -19.72 -7.94
N GLY A 165 12.14 -19.11 -7.08
CA GLY A 165 11.85 -19.04 -5.65
C GLY A 165 10.65 -18.15 -5.32
N ARG A 166 10.02 -18.40 -4.17
CA ARG A 166 8.89 -17.60 -3.66
C ARG A 166 9.12 -16.08 -3.67
N PRO A 167 10.31 -15.54 -3.34
CA PRO A 167 10.58 -14.10 -3.36
C PRO A 167 10.31 -13.43 -4.71
N PHE A 168 10.58 -14.13 -5.82
CA PHE A 168 10.39 -13.57 -7.17
C PHE A 168 8.93 -13.63 -7.62
N HIS A 169 8.16 -14.60 -7.13
CA HIS A 169 6.71 -14.60 -7.30
C HIS A 169 6.06 -13.43 -6.57
N LEU A 170 6.49 -13.13 -5.33
CA LEU A 170 6.04 -11.95 -4.60
C LEU A 170 6.35 -10.66 -5.38
N PHE A 171 7.55 -10.56 -5.95
CA PHE A 171 7.92 -9.40 -6.76
C PHE A 171 7.06 -9.29 -8.03
N ARG A 172 6.79 -10.39 -8.74
CA ARG A 172 5.86 -10.42 -9.89
C ARG A 172 4.49 -9.86 -9.51
N LEU A 173 3.93 -10.28 -8.38
CA LEU A 173 2.64 -9.80 -7.88
C LEU A 173 2.66 -8.29 -7.59
N LEU A 174 3.78 -7.77 -7.06
CA LEU A 174 3.94 -6.33 -6.83
C LEU A 174 3.98 -5.55 -8.14
N ILE A 175 4.72 -6.04 -9.15
CA ILE A 175 4.75 -5.44 -10.49
C ILE A 175 3.33 -5.44 -11.08
N GLN A 176 2.62 -6.57 -11.01
CA GLN A 176 1.24 -6.67 -11.51
C GLN A 176 0.26 -5.71 -10.81
N TYR A 177 0.48 -5.45 -9.51
CA TYR A 177 -0.37 -4.58 -8.71
C TYR A 177 -0.25 -3.11 -9.12
N HIS A 178 0.95 -2.65 -9.49
CA HIS A 178 1.21 -1.24 -9.82
C HIS A 178 1.36 -0.98 -11.32
N GLU A 179 1.92 -1.92 -12.06
CA GLU A 179 2.25 -1.81 -13.49
C GLU A 179 1.74 -3.05 -14.26
N PRO A 180 0.41 -3.26 -14.33
CA PRO A 180 -0.18 -4.47 -14.90
C PRO A 180 0.15 -4.65 -16.38
N GLU A 181 0.26 -3.57 -17.16
CA GLU A 181 0.68 -3.60 -18.56
C GLU A 181 2.11 -4.14 -18.72
N LEU A 182 3.05 -3.63 -17.91
CA LEU A 182 4.43 -4.09 -17.90
C LEU A 182 4.54 -5.55 -17.46
N CYS A 183 3.81 -5.93 -16.40
CA CYS A 183 3.75 -7.32 -15.95
C CYS A 183 3.22 -8.24 -17.06
N SER A 184 2.13 -7.85 -17.73
CA SER A 184 1.51 -8.61 -18.82
C SER A 184 2.46 -8.81 -19.99
N PHE A 185 3.22 -7.77 -20.37
CA PHE A 185 4.26 -7.87 -21.39
C PHE A 185 5.35 -8.87 -21.00
N LEU A 186 5.89 -8.76 -19.79
CA LEU A 186 6.94 -9.65 -19.27
C LEU A 186 6.47 -11.11 -19.21
N ASP A 187 5.27 -11.34 -18.67
CA ASP A 187 4.66 -12.67 -18.58
C ASP A 187 4.41 -13.27 -19.98
N THR A 188 3.97 -12.46 -20.94
CA THR A 188 3.77 -12.88 -22.34
C THR A 188 5.08 -13.29 -23.01
N LYS A 189 6.18 -12.54 -22.80
CA LYS A 189 7.54 -12.93 -23.24
C LYS A 189 8.18 -14.01 -22.36
N LYS A 190 7.49 -14.51 -21.33
CA LYS A 190 7.98 -15.49 -20.34
C LYS A 190 9.26 -15.03 -19.62
N ILE A 191 9.37 -13.73 -19.37
CA ILE A 191 10.46 -13.10 -18.61
C ILE A 191 10.00 -13.00 -17.17
N THR A 192 10.45 -13.94 -16.34
CA THR A 192 10.08 -13.98 -14.92
C THR A 192 11.09 -13.17 -14.09
N PRO A 193 10.69 -12.58 -12.94
CA PRO A 193 11.60 -11.69 -12.21
C PRO A 193 12.93 -12.32 -11.77
N ASP A 194 12.96 -13.62 -11.51
CA ASP A 194 14.20 -14.35 -11.20
C ASP A 194 15.19 -14.36 -12.37
N SER A 195 14.77 -14.13 -13.61
CA SER A 195 15.68 -14.12 -14.77
C SER A 195 16.50 -12.85 -14.90
N TYR A 196 16.09 -11.74 -14.28
CA TYR A 196 16.82 -10.46 -14.37
C TYR A 196 17.12 -9.82 -13.00
N ALA A 197 16.32 -10.11 -11.97
CA ALA A 197 16.46 -9.51 -10.64
C ALA A 197 17.09 -10.46 -9.61
N LEU A 198 17.60 -11.64 -10.01
CA LEU A 198 18.25 -12.57 -9.07
C LEU A 198 19.36 -11.92 -8.27
N ASN A 199 20.28 -11.24 -8.97
CA ASN A 199 21.40 -10.55 -8.35
C ASN A 199 21.02 -9.17 -7.81
N TRP A 200 19.91 -8.56 -8.25
CA TRP A 200 19.37 -7.34 -7.63
C TRP A 200 19.01 -7.62 -6.17
N LEU A 201 18.25 -8.69 -5.94
CA LEU A 201 17.84 -9.13 -4.62
C LEU A 201 18.98 -9.82 -3.85
N GLY A 202 19.69 -10.75 -4.49
CA GLY A 202 20.72 -11.58 -3.86
C GLY A 202 21.98 -10.81 -3.41
N SER A 203 22.28 -9.68 -4.05
CA SER A 203 23.40 -8.80 -3.70
C SER A 203 22.97 -7.43 -3.18
N LEU A 204 21.67 -7.15 -3.04
CA LEU A 204 21.14 -5.82 -2.72
C LEU A 204 21.76 -4.75 -3.64
N PHE A 205 21.70 -5.01 -4.95
CA PHE A 205 22.30 -4.24 -6.05
C PHE A 205 23.83 -4.14 -6.10
N ALA A 206 24.58 -4.62 -5.10
CA ALA A 206 26.03 -4.46 -5.01
C ALA A 206 26.80 -5.10 -6.17
N HIS A 207 26.21 -6.09 -6.84
CA HIS A 207 26.80 -6.71 -8.03
C HIS A 207 26.89 -5.74 -9.22
N TYR A 208 25.86 -4.92 -9.45
CA TYR A 208 25.79 -4.06 -10.63
C TYR A 208 26.18 -2.60 -10.33
N CYS A 209 25.77 -2.06 -9.18
CA CYS A 209 26.05 -0.66 -8.85
C CYS A 209 27.53 -0.42 -8.51
N SER A 210 27.98 0.83 -8.70
CA SER A 210 29.29 1.26 -8.18
C SER A 210 29.32 1.16 -6.64
N THR A 211 30.51 1.20 -6.07
CA THR A 211 30.68 1.12 -4.61
C THR A 211 30.00 2.29 -3.90
N GLU A 212 30.13 3.51 -4.42
CA GLU A 212 29.58 4.73 -3.85
C GLU A 212 28.05 4.70 -3.85
N VAL A 213 27.47 4.31 -4.99
CA VAL A 213 26.01 4.16 -5.17
C VAL A 213 25.47 3.06 -4.26
N THR A 214 26.18 1.92 -4.19
CA THR A 214 25.82 0.82 -3.27
C THR A 214 25.84 1.28 -1.82
N GLN A 215 26.86 2.03 -1.39
CA GLN A 215 26.93 2.57 -0.04
C GLN A 215 25.79 3.56 0.25
N ALA A 216 25.45 4.45 -0.69
CA ALA A 216 24.33 5.37 -0.52
C ALA A 216 22.98 4.64 -0.40
N ILE A 217 22.75 3.61 -1.22
CA ILE A 217 21.56 2.74 -1.10
C ILE A 217 21.55 2.04 0.26
N TRP A 218 22.67 1.45 0.68
CA TRP A 218 22.74 0.72 1.95
C TRP A 218 22.64 1.65 3.17
N ASP A 219 23.14 2.89 3.09
CA ASP A 219 23.00 3.91 4.13
C ASP A 219 21.50 4.15 4.43
N GLY A 220 20.69 4.36 3.39
CA GLY A 220 19.23 4.53 3.55
C GLY A 220 18.51 3.23 3.92
N TYR A 221 18.84 2.13 3.26
CA TYR A 221 18.16 0.84 3.41
C TYR A 221 18.32 0.27 4.83
N LEU A 222 19.54 0.32 5.38
CA LEU A 222 19.83 -0.16 6.72
C LEU A 222 19.22 0.76 7.80
N GLN A 223 19.17 2.08 7.56
CA GLN A 223 18.49 3.02 8.46
C GLN A 223 16.97 2.83 8.49
N GLN A 224 16.37 2.53 7.33
CA GLN A 224 14.93 2.24 7.24
C GLN A 224 14.56 0.92 7.93
N ALA A 225 15.48 -0.05 7.95
CA ALA A 225 15.34 -1.33 8.62
C ALA A 225 14.07 -2.11 8.22
N ASP A 226 13.69 -2.03 6.94
CA ASP A 226 12.56 -2.75 6.35
C ASP A 226 13.05 -3.73 5.28
N PRO A 227 13.08 -5.05 5.54
CA PRO A 227 13.49 -6.07 4.57
C PRO A 227 12.68 -6.09 3.27
N PHE A 228 11.43 -5.63 3.31
CA PHE A 228 10.58 -5.60 2.11
C PHE A 228 10.84 -4.38 1.24
N PHE A 229 11.59 -3.39 1.73
CA PHE A 229 11.80 -2.16 0.97
C PHE A 229 12.58 -2.40 -0.34
N ILE A 230 13.35 -3.49 -0.42
CA ILE A 230 14.08 -3.90 -1.63
C ILE A 230 13.13 -4.15 -2.80
N TYR A 231 11.92 -4.68 -2.56
CA TYR A 231 10.94 -4.91 -3.61
C TYR A 231 10.48 -3.61 -4.27
N PHE A 232 10.35 -2.53 -3.50
CA PHE A 232 9.99 -1.22 -4.02
C PHE A 232 11.18 -0.58 -4.75
N LEU A 233 12.41 -0.72 -4.26
CA LEU A 233 13.60 -0.27 -4.98
C LEU A 233 13.74 -0.98 -6.33
N MET A 234 13.57 -2.30 -6.37
CA MET A 234 13.57 -3.07 -7.62
C MET A 234 12.43 -2.66 -8.55
N LEU A 235 11.24 -2.38 -8.01
CA LEU A 235 10.10 -1.89 -8.78
C LEU A 235 10.43 -0.59 -9.50
N ILE A 236 11.00 0.41 -8.81
CA ILE A 236 11.33 1.70 -9.43
C ILE A 236 12.36 1.54 -10.55
N ILE A 237 13.41 0.72 -10.33
CA ILE A 237 14.40 0.44 -11.37
C ILE A 237 13.74 -0.17 -12.60
N LEU A 238 12.79 -1.10 -12.41
CA LEU A 238 12.05 -1.72 -13.49
C LEU A 238 11.10 -0.72 -14.19
N VAL A 239 10.31 0.06 -13.43
CA VAL A 239 9.38 1.06 -13.98
C VAL A 239 10.12 2.10 -14.82
N ASN A 240 11.32 2.53 -14.39
CA ASN A 240 12.15 3.47 -15.15
C ASN A 240 12.56 2.95 -16.55
N THR A 241 12.47 1.64 -16.78
CA THR A 241 12.73 1.02 -18.09
C THR A 241 11.47 0.69 -18.90
N LYS A 242 10.27 0.96 -18.34
CA LYS A 242 8.97 0.58 -18.94
C LYS A 242 8.84 1.05 -20.39
N GLU A 243 9.09 2.34 -20.65
CA GLU A 243 8.94 2.91 -22.00
C GLU A 243 9.88 2.25 -23.01
N VAL A 244 11.11 1.93 -22.60
CA VAL A 244 12.10 1.27 -23.45
C VAL A 244 11.66 -0.16 -23.77
N ILE A 245 11.23 -0.91 -22.75
CA ILE A 245 10.84 -2.31 -22.89
C ILE A 245 9.59 -2.48 -23.74
N LEU A 246 8.58 -1.63 -23.55
CA LEU A 246 7.35 -1.68 -24.32
C LEU A 246 7.57 -1.24 -25.78
N ALA A 247 8.53 -0.34 -26.05
CA ALA A 247 8.88 0.04 -27.41
C ALA A 247 9.69 -1.04 -28.17
N GLN A 248 10.41 -1.90 -27.46
CA GLN A 248 11.28 -2.95 -28.00
C GLN A 248 10.55 -4.30 -28.21
N GLU A 249 9.39 -4.27 -28.88
CA GLU A 249 8.63 -5.50 -29.13
C GLU A 249 9.43 -6.53 -29.96
N SER A 250 10.27 -6.06 -30.88
CA SER A 250 11.10 -6.89 -31.77
C SER A 250 12.22 -7.65 -31.08
N ASP A 251 12.66 -7.18 -29.91
CA ASP A 251 13.86 -7.69 -29.26
C ASP A 251 13.59 -9.08 -28.68
N SER A 252 14.59 -9.95 -28.81
CA SER A 252 14.52 -11.31 -28.29
C SER A 252 14.40 -11.30 -26.76
N LYS A 253 13.83 -12.37 -26.21
CA LYS A 253 13.69 -12.56 -24.76
C LYS A 253 15.04 -12.37 -24.05
N GLU A 254 16.11 -12.91 -24.62
CA GLU A 254 17.46 -12.88 -24.07
C GLU A 254 18.12 -11.49 -24.16
N GLU A 255 17.74 -10.65 -25.13
CA GLU A 255 18.19 -9.26 -25.21
C GLU A 255 17.52 -8.40 -24.14
N VAL A 256 16.20 -8.54 -23.98
CA VAL A 256 15.45 -7.82 -22.95
C VAL A 256 15.94 -8.19 -21.55
N ILE A 257 16.22 -9.48 -21.28
CA ILE A 257 16.78 -9.93 -20.00
C ILE A 257 18.14 -9.29 -19.74
N ARG A 258 19.07 -9.32 -20.72
CA ARG A 258 20.42 -8.75 -20.55
C ARG A 258 20.37 -7.24 -20.32
N PHE A 259 19.50 -6.54 -21.03
CA PHE A 259 19.26 -5.12 -20.81
C PHE A 259 18.79 -4.88 -19.37
N LEU A 260 17.72 -5.57 -18.97
CA LEU A 260 17.15 -5.48 -17.62
C LEU A 260 18.20 -5.73 -16.55
N GLU A 261 18.91 -6.87 -16.56
CA GLU A 261 19.92 -7.24 -15.56
C GLU A 261 20.89 -6.09 -15.24
N SER A 262 21.37 -5.38 -16.27
CA SER A 262 22.36 -4.31 -16.16
C SER A 262 21.81 -2.95 -15.72
N THR A 263 20.49 -2.77 -15.67
CA THR A 263 19.84 -1.47 -15.39
C THR A 263 20.33 -0.80 -14.10
N PRO A 264 20.51 -1.48 -12.94
CA PRO A 264 20.98 -0.82 -11.74
C PRO A 264 22.38 -0.20 -11.88
N ALA A 265 23.19 -0.64 -12.84
CA ALA A 265 24.52 -0.07 -13.09
C ALA A 265 24.48 1.36 -13.66
N SER A 266 23.33 1.82 -14.17
CA SER A 266 23.17 3.20 -14.65
C SER A 266 22.83 4.22 -13.57
N LEU A 267 22.58 3.78 -12.33
CA LEU A 267 22.28 4.67 -11.21
C LEU A 267 23.51 5.45 -10.76
N ASN A 268 23.33 6.74 -10.51
CA ASN A 268 24.32 7.66 -9.96
C ASN A 268 23.93 8.09 -8.54
N LEU A 269 24.85 8.76 -7.83
CA LEU A 269 24.61 9.23 -6.46
C LEU A 269 23.45 10.22 -6.36
N GLU A 270 23.24 11.04 -7.38
CA GLU A 270 22.14 12.02 -7.43
C GLU A 270 20.76 11.37 -7.58
N ASP A 271 20.70 10.16 -8.13
CA ASP A 271 19.45 9.44 -8.37
C ASP A 271 18.90 8.78 -7.09
N ILE A 272 19.72 8.64 -6.03
CA ILE A 272 19.36 7.85 -4.85
C ILE A 272 18.25 8.48 -4.01
N GLU A 273 18.23 9.81 -3.89
CA GLU A 273 17.16 10.50 -3.15
C GLU A 273 15.80 10.27 -3.84
N ASP A 274 15.75 10.44 -5.15
CA ASP A 274 14.54 10.21 -5.95
C ASP A 274 14.12 8.73 -5.93
N LEU A 275 15.07 7.79 -6.07
CA LEU A 275 14.82 6.36 -5.97
C LEU A 275 14.13 5.99 -4.65
N PHE A 276 14.62 6.49 -3.51
CA PHE A 276 14.02 6.24 -2.21
C PHE A 276 12.65 6.91 -2.05
N SER A 277 12.49 8.15 -2.52
CA SER A 277 11.22 8.87 -2.44
C SER A 277 10.12 8.18 -3.26
N LEU A 278 10.45 7.72 -4.47
CA LEU A 278 9.55 6.97 -5.34
C LEU A 278 9.23 5.61 -4.73
N ALA A 279 10.23 4.88 -4.22
CA ALA A 279 10.00 3.60 -3.56
C ALA A 279 9.08 3.75 -2.32
N GLN A 280 9.21 4.84 -1.56
CA GLN A 280 8.31 5.16 -0.45
C GLN A 280 6.89 5.49 -0.93
N TYR A 281 6.73 6.20 -2.06
CA TYR A 281 5.44 6.48 -2.66
C TYR A 281 4.71 5.19 -3.10
N TYR A 282 5.37 4.31 -3.85
CA TYR A 282 4.77 3.02 -4.24
C TYR A 282 4.46 2.15 -3.03
N CYS A 283 5.33 2.18 -2.02
CA CYS A 283 5.07 1.54 -0.75
C CYS A 283 3.81 2.07 -0.04
N SER A 284 3.58 3.39 0.01
CA SER A 284 2.42 3.96 0.68
C SER A 284 1.10 3.65 -0.02
N LYS A 285 1.17 3.29 -1.31
CA LYS A 285 0.08 2.79 -2.14
C LYS A 285 0.00 1.26 -2.21
N THR A 286 0.72 0.53 -1.36
CA THR A 286 0.69 -0.94 -1.33
C THR A 286 0.05 -1.45 -0.04
N PRO A 287 -0.87 -2.44 -0.09
CA PRO A 287 -1.46 -3.06 1.09
C PRO A 287 -0.41 -3.52 2.11
N ALA A 288 -0.67 -3.29 3.40
CA ALA A 288 0.18 -3.73 4.50
C ALA A 288 0.35 -5.27 4.55
N SER A 289 -0.63 -6.01 4.03
CA SER A 289 -0.61 -7.47 3.85
C SER A 289 0.59 -7.93 3.03
N PHE A 290 1.08 -7.11 2.07
CA PHE A 290 2.30 -7.40 1.31
C PHE A 290 3.48 -7.73 2.23
N ARG A 291 3.65 -6.95 3.30
CA ARG A 291 4.69 -7.20 4.32
C ARG A 291 4.22 -8.22 5.34
N LYS A 292 3.08 -7.96 5.98
CA LYS A 292 2.59 -8.71 7.15
C LYS A 292 2.50 -10.20 6.88
N ASP A 293 1.97 -10.59 5.73
CA ASP A 293 1.64 -11.98 5.43
C ASP A 293 2.84 -12.73 4.82
N ASN A 294 3.93 -12.03 4.47
CA ASN A 294 5.10 -12.61 3.81
C ASN A 294 6.36 -12.59 4.68
N HIS A 295 6.28 -12.23 5.97
CA HIS A 295 7.45 -12.12 6.86
C HIS A 295 8.29 -13.40 6.92
N HIS A 296 7.67 -14.56 6.69
CA HIS A 296 8.34 -15.86 6.64
C HIS A 296 9.39 -15.99 5.52
N LEU A 297 9.37 -15.11 4.51
CA LEU A 297 10.41 -15.03 3.47
C LEU A 297 11.75 -14.59 4.06
N PHE A 298 11.76 -13.86 5.16
CA PHE A 298 12.95 -13.41 5.86
C PHE A 298 13.07 -14.09 7.25
N GLY A 299 14.23 -14.00 7.89
CA GLY A 299 14.36 -14.45 9.29
C GLY A 299 14.43 -15.98 9.45
N SER A 300 13.68 -16.59 10.38
CA SER A 300 13.75 -18.03 10.75
C SER A 300 12.59 -18.85 10.18
N THR A 301 12.84 -20.08 9.69
CA THR A 301 11.81 -20.96 9.05
C THR A 301 10.60 -21.21 9.95
N LEU A 302 10.80 -21.19 11.28
CA LEU A 302 9.80 -21.62 12.25
C LEU A 302 8.53 -20.77 12.26
N LEU A 303 8.57 -19.56 11.69
CA LEU A 303 7.41 -18.65 11.65
C LEU A 303 6.41 -19.00 10.53
N GLY A 304 6.80 -19.70 9.47
CA GLY A 304 5.98 -19.89 8.27
C GLY A 304 5.16 -21.19 8.20
N ILE A 305 5.33 -22.12 9.15
CA ILE A 305 4.70 -23.46 9.06
C ILE A 305 3.16 -23.41 9.13
N LYS A 306 2.58 -22.30 9.64
CA LYS A 306 1.13 -22.15 9.72
C LYS A 306 0.48 -21.66 8.41
N ASP A 307 1.24 -21.02 7.52
CA ASP A 307 0.72 -20.38 6.31
C ASP A 307 1.08 -21.14 5.03
N ASP A 308 1.50 -22.41 5.15
CA ASP A 308 1.92 -23.27 4.03
C ASP A 308 0.83 -23.50 2.95
N GLU A 309 -0.41 -23.04 3.16
CA GLU A 309 -1.48 -23.10 2.17
C GLU A 309 -1.39 -22.00 1.09
N ALA A 310 -0.74 -20.86 1.37
CA ALA A 310 -0.68 -19.75 0.42
C ALA A 310 0.54 -19.86 -0.52
N ASP A 311 0.44 -20.66 -1.57
CA ASP A 311 1.49 -20.79 -2.58
C ASP A 311 1.53 -19.56 -3.51
N LEU A 312 2.47 -18.64 -3.25
CA LEU A 312 2.72 -17.46 -4.09
C LEU A 312 2.96 -17.81 -5.57
N SER A 313 3.42 -19.02 -5.88
CA SER A 313 3.65 -19.44 -7.27
C SER A 313 2.34 -19.63 -8.06
N GLN A 314 1.23 -19.87 -7.36
CA GLN A 314 -0.11 -20.09 -7.93
C GLN A 314 -1.00 -18.84 -7.87
N ALA A 315 -0.60 -17.82 -7.10
CA ALA A 315 -1.38 -16.61 -6.92
C ALA A 315 -1.52 -15.80 -8.24
N LEU A 316 -2.77 -15.46 -8.61
CA LEU A 316 -3.05 -14.62 -9.79
C LEU A 316 -2.79 -13.13 -9.53
N CYS A 317 -3.01 -12.65 -8.31
CA CYS A 317 -2.82 -11.27 -7.88
C CYS A 317 -2.47 -11.24 -6.38
N LEU A 318 -2.24 -10.04 -5.84
CA LEU A 318 -1.83 -9.89 -4.45
C LEU A 318 -2.98 -10.23 -3.48
N ALA A 319 -2.71 -11.03 -2.45
CA ALA A 319 -3.68 -11.35 -1.41
C ALA A 319 -3.67 -10.28 -0.30
N VAL A 320 -4.86 -9.94 0.19
CA VAL A 320 -5.07 -8.96 1.28
C VAL A 320 -5.82 -9.63 2.42
N SER A 321 -5.29 -9.51 3.64
CA SER A 321 -5.93 -10.03 4.84
C SER A 321 -7.27 -9.32 5.12
N VAL A 322 -8.28 -10.08 5.55
CA VAL A 322 -9.59 -9.51 5.93
C VAL A 322 -9.46 -8.49 7.06
N SER A 323 -8.50 -8.65 7.96
CA SER A 323 -8.22 -7.67 9.03
C SER A 323 -7.79 -6.31 8.47
N GLU A 324 -7.01 -6.29 7.39
CA GLU A 324 -6.60 -5.04 6.76
C GLU A 324 -7.76 -4.36 6.05
N ILE A 325 -8.57 -5.12 5.30
CA ILE A 325 -9.76 -4.60 4.60
C ILE A 325 -10.68 -3.85 5.58
N LEU A 326 -10.93 -4.45 6.75
CA LEU A 326 -11.80 -3.86 7.78
C LEU A 326 -11.18 -2.63 8.44
N GLN A 327 -9.87 -2.62 8.71
CA GLN A 327 -9.19 -1.50 9.38
C GLN A 327 -8.94 -0.31 8.45
N ALA A 328 -8.46 -0.58 7.23
CA ALA A 328 -8.07 0.43 6.25
C ALA A 328 -9.23 1.37 5.88
N ASN A 329 -10.42 0.80 5.70
CA ASN A 329 -11.61 1.59 5.34
C ASN A 329 -12.16 2.43 6.49
N GLN A 330 -11.87 2.07 7.75
CA GLN A 330 -12.28 2.85 8.93
C GLN A 330 -11.42 4.10 9.15
N LEU A 331 -10.14 4.03 8.81
CA LEU A 331 -9.19 5.10 9.15
C LEU A 331 -9.42 6.40 8.37
N GLN A 332 -10.19 6.38 7.26
CA GLN A 332 -10.57 7.54 6.41
C GLN A 332 -9.43 8.51 6.01
N GLY A 333 -8.17 8.15 6.28
CA GLY A 333 -6.99 8.94 5.93
C GLY A 333 -6.49 8.67 4.51
N GLU A 334 -5.38 9.31 4.15
CA GLU A 334 -4.72 9.22 2.84
C GLU A 334 -4.02 7.86 2.56
N GLY A 335 -4.43 6.80 3.26
CA GLY A 335 -3.86 5.46 3.11
C GLY A 335 -4.52 4.64 2.00
N VAL A 336 -4.02 3.41 1.83
CA VAL A 336 -4.65 2.38 1.01
C VAL A 336 -6.08 2.14 1.51
N ARG A 337 -7.07 2.30 0.63
CA ARG A 337 -8.48 1.97 0.90
C ARG A 337 -9.03 1.04 -0.17
N PHE A 338 -9.90 0.11 0.23
CA PHE A 338 -10.38 -0.97 -0.61
C PHE A 338 -11.83 -0.77 -1.03
N PHE A 339 -12.09 -0.86 -2.33
CA PHE A 339 -13.41 -1.10 -2.86
C PHE A 339 -13.61 -2.62 -2.96
N VAL A 340 -14.41 -3.17 -2.04
CA VAL A 340 -14.61 -4.61 -1.92
C VAL A 340 -15.68 -5.07 -2.91
N VAL A 341 -15.38 -6.12 -3.67
CA VAL A 341 -16.28 -6.71 -4.65
C VAL A 341 -16.57 -8.15 -4.24
N ASP A 342 -17.81 -8.44 -3.84
CA ASP A 342 -18.24 -9.80 -3.51
C ASP A 342 -18.62 -10.53 -4.81
N CYS A 343 -17.85 -11.56 -5.16
CA CYS A 343 -17.99 -12.31 -6.40
C CYS A 343 -18.80 -13.60 -6.26
N ARG A 344 -19.37 -13.87 -5.08
CA ARG A 344 -20.15 -15.08 -4.86
C ARG A 344 -21.50 -15.02 -5.58
N PRO A 345 -22.11 -16.17 -5.89
CA PRO A 345 -23.45 -16.22 -6.46
C PRO A 345 -24.46 -15.44 -5.61
N ALA A 346 -25.49 -14.86 -6.25
CA ALA A 346 -26.50 -14.06 -5.56
C ALA A 346 -27.11 -14.75 -4.33
N GLU A 347 -27.29 -16.08 -4.35
CA GLU A 347 -27.81 -16.84 -3.20
C GLU A 347 -26.91 -16.73 -1.97
N GLN A 348 -25.59 -16.89 -2.14
CA GLN A 348 -24.62 -16.80 -1.05
C GLN A 348 -24.46 -15.36 -0.55
N TYR A 349 -24.45 -14.39 -1.47
CA TYR A 349 -24.42 -12.97 -1.14
C TYR A 349 -25.62 -12.57 -0.27
N ASN A 350 -26.83 -12.98 -0.66
CA ASN A 350 -28.07 -12.65 0.05
C ASN A 350 -28.20 -13.35 1.42
N ALA A 351 -27.57 -14.52 1.59
CA ALA A 351 -27.49 -15.20 2.88
C ALA A 351 -26.69 -14.39 3.91
N GLY A 352 -25.62 -13.72 3.47
CA GLY A 352 -24.84 -12.79 4.27
C GLY A 352 -23.65 -12.27 3.49
N HIS A 353 -23.40 -10.97 3.52
CA HIS A 353 -22.28 -10.32 2.82
C HIS A 353 -21.74 -9.14 3.61
N LEU A 354 -20.54 -8.66 3.26
CA LEU A 354 -20.00 -7.42 3.81
C LEU A 354 -20.85 -6.23 3.34
N ALA A 355 -21.40 -5.45 4.26
CA ALA A 355 -22.39 -4.40 3.99
C ALA A 355 -21.89 -3.27 3.07
N THR A 356 -20.58 -3.14 2.88
CA THR A 356 -19.94 -2.16 2.00
C THR A 356 -19.49 -2.74 0.67
N ALA A 357 -19.67 -4.05 0.43
CA ALA A 357 -19.22 -4.70 -0.78
C ALA A 357 -20.19 -4.48 -1.94
N PHE A 358 -19.64 -4.28 -3.14
CA PHE A 358 -20.40 -4.32 -4.37
C PHE A 358 -20.57 -5.78 -4.82
N HIS A 359 -21.79 -6.20 -5.14
CA HIS A 359 -22.04 -7.55 -5.64
C HIS A 359 -21.76 -7.64 -7.14
N LEU A 360 -20.84 -8.53 -7.53
CA LEU A 360 -20.59 -8.88 -8.92
C LEU A 360 -20.73 -10.40 -9.08
N ASP A 361 -21.93 -10.86 -9.42
CA ASP A 361 -22.19 -12.28 -9.59
C ASP A 361 -21.28 -12.92 -10.65
N SER A 362 -20.41 -13.83 -10.23
CA SER A 362 -19.44 -14.49 -11.10
C SER A 362 -20.08 -15.46 -12.10
N ASP A 363 -21.30 -15.94 -11.85
CA ASP A 363 -22.04 -16.81 -12.76
C ASP A 363 -22.43 -16.08 -14.07
N LEU A 364 -22.66 -14.76 -13.98
CA LEU A 364 -23.03 -13.93 -15.12
C LEU A 364 -21.94 -13.94 -16.21
N MET A 365 -20.69 -14.10 -15.83
CA MET A 365 -19.57 -14.05 -16.79
C MET A 365 -19.65 -15.18 -17.83
N LEU A 366 -20.18 -16.37 -17.47
CA LEU A 366 -20.39 -17.47 -18.41
C LEU A 366 -21.82 -17.51 -18.95
N GLN A 367 -22.81 -17.20 -18.12
CA GLN A 367 -24.22 -17.34 -18.47
C GLN A 367 -24.73 -16.18 -19.32
N ASN A 368 -24.31 -14.94 -19.01
CA ASN A 368 -24.75 -13.74 -19.71
C ASN A 368 -23.65 -12.67 -19.79
N PRO A 369 -22.66 -12.82 -20.70
CA PRO A 369 -21.48 -11.95 -20.76
C PRO A 369 -21.79 -10.46 -20.98
N SER A 370 -22.90 -10.11 -21.65
CA SER A 370 -23.30 -8.72 -21.85
C SER A 370 -23.81 -8.07 -20.56
N GLU A 371 -24.54 -8.82 -19.74
CA GLU A 371 -24.97 -8.38 -18.41
C GLU A 371 -23.77 -8.27 -17.47
N PHE A 372 -22.84 -9.22 -17.53
CA PHE A 372 -21.57 -9.11 -16.79
C PHE A 372 -20.80 -7.84 -17.17
N ALA A 373 -20.65 -7.53 -18.47
CA ALA A 373 -19.97 -6.32 -18.93
C ALA A 373 -20.66 -5.04 -18.40
N GLN A 374 -22.00 -5.04 -18.34
CA GLN A 374 -22.75 -3.92 -17.78
C GLN A 374 -22.56 -3.82 -16.26
N SER A 375 -22.55 -4.93 -15.53
CA SER A 375 -22.25 -4.97 -14.09
C SER A 375 -20.84 -4.46 -13.79
N VAL A 376 -19.85 -4.80 -14.62
CA VAL A 376 -18.47 -4.26 -14.50
C VAL A 376 -18.44 -2.74 -14.73
N LYS A 377 -19.21 -2.21 -15.69
CA LYS A 377 -19.33 -0.76 -15.90
C LYS A 377 -19.96 -0.08 -14.67
N SER A 378 -21.03 -0.66 -14.12
CA SER A 378 -21.67 -0.19 -12.90
C SER A 378 -20.76 -0.26 -11.67
N LEU A 379 -19.92 -1.29 -11.58
CA LEU A 379 -18.92 -1.46 -10.52
C LEU A 379 -17.92 -0.30 -10.50
N LEU A 380 -17.32 0.00 -11.66
CA LEU A 380 -16.33 1.07 -11.77
C LEU A 380 -16.94 2.46 -11.51
N GLU A 381 -18.19 2.67 -11.93
CA GLU A 381 -18.93 3.89 -11.62
C GLU A 381 -19.25 4.00 -10.11
N ALA A 382 -19.68 2.90 -9.48
CA ALA A 382 -19.93 2.86 -8.04
C ALA A 382 -18.65 3.07 -7.22
N GLN A 383 -17.51 2.54 -7.68
CA GLN A 383 -16.19 2.80 -7.10
C GLN A 383 -15.88 4.30 -7.15
N LYS A 384 -15.98 4.91 -8.34
CA LYS A 384 -15.73 6.34 -8.54
C LYS A 384 -16.61 7.20 -7.64
N GLN A 385 -17.92 6.93 -7.62
CA GLN A 385 -18.88 7.66 -6.78
C GLN A 385 -18.58 7.50 -5.29
N SER A 386 -18.22 6.29 -4.84
CA SER A 386 -17.89 6.01 -3.43
C SER A 386 -16.61 6.71 -2.98
N ILE A 387 -15.62 6.84 -3.87
CA ILE A 387 -14.39 7.62 -3.61
C ILE A 387 -14.72 9.11 -3.53
N GLU A 388 -15.47 9.64 -4.50
CA GLU A 388 -15.88 11.05 -4.53
C GLU A 388 -16.74 11.44 -3.32
N SER A 389 -17.62 10.55 -2.86
CA SER A 389 -18.42 10.75 -1.65
C SER A 389 -17.61 10.57 -0.37
N GLY A 390 -16.42 9.96 -0.44
CA GLY A 390 -15.58 9.67 0.72
C GLY A 390 -16.25 8.68 1.68
N SER A 391 -17.08 7.79 1.14
CA SER A 391 -17.79 6.79 1.95
C SER A 391 -16.82 5.74 2.51
N ILE A 392 -17.27 4.97 3.49
CA ILE A 392 -16.53 3.81 4.01
C ILE A 392 -16.36 2.70 2.96
N ALA A 393 -17.21 2.65 1.94
CA ALA A 393 -17.11 1.71 0.83
C ALA A 393 -16.12 2.16 -0.27
N GLY A 394 -15.78 3.45 -0.31
CA GLY A 394 -14.89 4.01 -1.33
C GLY A 394 -13.44 3.61 -1.13
N GLY A 395 -12.79 3.14 -2.19
CA GLY A 395 -11.36 2.83 -2.18
C GLY A 395 -10.81 2.75 -3.60
N GLU A 396 -9.58 3.24 -3.79
CA GLU A 396 -8.87 3.15 -5.08
C GLU A 396 -8.53 1.70 -5.43
N HIS A 397 -8.27 0.86 -4.42
CA HIS A 397 -7.79 -0.50 -4.59
C HIS A 397 -8.95 -1.49 -4.70
N LEU A 398 -9.00 -2.27 -5.78
CA LEU A 398 -10.03 -3.28 -5.99
C LEU A 398 -9.67 -4.56 -5.21
N CYS A 399 -10.57 -5.01 -4.33
CA CYS A 399 -10.38 -6.25 -3.57
C CYS A 399 -11.55 -7.21 -3.80
N PHE A 400 -11.29 -8.28 -4.55
CA PHE A 400 -12.30 -9.28 -4.90
C PHE A 400 -12.39 -10.35 -3.81
N MET A 401 -13.61 -10.66 -3.37
CA MET A 401 -13.90 -11.61 -2.30
C MET A 401 -14.76 -12.75 -2.84
N GLY A 402 -14.22 -13.97 -2.78
CA GLY A 402 -14.95 -15.20 -3.04
C GLY A 402 -15.56 -15.80 -1.77
N SER A 403 -15.96 -17.05 -1.87
CA SER A 403 -16.41 -17.87 -0.75
C SER A 403 -15.28 -18.16 0.25
N GLY A 404 -14.04 -18.32 -0.23
CA GLY A 404 -12.93 -18.89 0.52
C GLY A 404 -12.76 -20.40 0.31
N ARG A 405 -13.56 -20.99 -0.58
CA ARG A 405 -13.47 -22.41 -0.98
C ARG A 405 -12.97 -22.48 -2.42
N GLU A 406 -11.86 -23.17 -2.63
CA GLU A 406 -11.20 -23.29 -3.94
C GLU A 406 -12.13 -23.79 -5.05
N GLU A 407 -13.02 -24.74 -4.71
CA GLU A 407 -13.99 -25.35 -5.62
C GLU A 407 -15.03 -24.35 -6.16
N GLU A 408 -15.40 -23.36 -5.35
CA GLU A 408 -16.41 -22.34 -5.67
C GLU A 408 -15.76 -21.09 -6.28
N ASP A 409 -14.52 -20.79 -5.88
CA ASP A 409 -13.80 -19.56 -6.26
C ASP A 409 -13.15 -19.63 -7.67
N MET A 410 -13.31 -20.75 -8.39
CA MET A 410 -12.84 -20.89 -9.77
C MET A 410 -13.38 -19.80 -10.71
N TYR A 411 -14.66 -19.43 -10.59
CA TYR A 411 -15.25 -18.36 -11.40
C TYR A 411 -14.74 -16.98 -11.01
N MET A 412 -14.42 -16.78 -9.73
CA MET A 412 -13.79 -15.54 -9.24
C MET A 412 -12.38 -15.36 -9.83
N ASN A 413 -11.60 -16.44 -10.00
CA ASN A 413 -10.32 -16.38 -10.70
C ASN A 413 -10.45 -15.91 -12.15
N MET A 414 -11.53 -16.28 -12.84
CA MET A 414 -11.79 -15.78 -14.19
C MET A 414 -12.21 -14.30 -14.19
N VAL A 415 -12.97 -13.86 -13.18
CA VAL A 415 -13.26 -12.42 -12.99
C VAL A 415 -11.97 -11.65 -12.76
N LEU A 416 -11.07 -12.12 -11.88
CA LEU A 416 -9.75 -11.51 -11.68
C LEU A 416 -8.96 -11.41 -12.99
N ALA A 417 -8.91 -12.49 -13.77
CA ALA A 417 -8.25 -12.50 -15.08
C ALA A 417 -8.83 -11.46 -16.04
N HIS A 418 -10.14 -11.22 -16.02
CA HIS A 418 -10.79 -10.17 -16.84
C HIS A 418 -10.28 -8.76 -16.50
N PHE A 419 -10.15 -8.44 -15.20
CA PHE A 419 -9.65 -7.13 -14.78
C PHE A 419 -8.14 -6.96 -15.08
N LEU A 420 -7.36 -8.01 -14.87
CA LEU A 420 -5.92 -8.03 -15.17
C LEU A 420 -5.64 -7.88 -16.66
N GLN A 421 -6.40 -8.55 -17.53
CA GLN A 421 -6.29 -8.41 -18.99
C GLN A 421 -6.55 -6.97 -19.46
N LYS A 422 -7.38 -6.22 -18.73
CA LYS A 422 -7.65 -4.79 -19.00
C LYS A 422 -6.64 -3.85 -18.35
N ASN A 423 -5.49 -4.38 -17.92
CA ASN A 423 -4.41 -3.64 -17.26
C ASN A 423 -4.90 -2.78 -16.10
N LYS A 424 -5.85 -3.29 -15.30
CA LYS A 424 -6.33 -2.57 -14.11
C LYS A 424 -5.30 -2.67 -12.98
N GLU A 425 -4.85 -1.51 -12.52
CA GLU A 425 -4.00 -1.38 -11.34
C GLU A 425 -4.77 -1.74 -10.06
N TYR A 426 -4.02 -2.06 -9.01
CA TYR A 426 -4.51 -2.28 -7.66
C TYR A 426 -5.55 -3.41 -7.51
N VAL A 427 -5.44 -4.45 -8.35
CA VAL A 427 -6.28 -5.64 -8.27
C VAL A 427 -5.72 -6.61 -7.22
N SER A 428 -6.55 -6.96 -6.24
CA SER A 428 -6.23 -7.90 -5.17
C SER A 428 -7.36 -8.88 -4.87
N ILE A 429 -7.05 -9.94 -4.13
CA ILE A 429 -8.00 -10.93 -3.63
C ILE A 429 -8.05 -10.91 -2.10
N ALA A 430 -9.24 -11.04 -1.51
CA ALA A 430 -9.40 -11.19 -0.07
C ALA A 430 -8.97 -12.60 0.38
N SER A 431 -7.90 -12.68 1.17
CA SER A 431 -7.32 -13.95 1.62
C SER A 431 -8.34 -14.75 2.44
N GLY A 432 -8.63 -15.99 2.01
CA GLY A 432 -9.62 -16.88 2.60
C GLY A 432 -11.10 -16.46 2.40
N GLY A 433 -11.36 -15.45 1.56
CA GLY A 433 -12.70 -15.05 1.14
C GLY A 433 -13.65 -14.67 2.29
N PHE A 434 -14.95 -14.83 2.03
CA PHE A 434 -16.01 -14.54 3.00
C PHE A 434 -15.93 -15.46 4.25
N MET A 435 -15.46 -16.70 4.09
CA MET A 435 -15.25 -17.62 5.22
C MET A 435 -14.23 -17.07 6.22
N ALA A 436 -13.09 -16.55 5.76
CA ALA A 436 -12.10 -15.92 6.63
C ALA A 436 -12.63 -14.63 7.27
N LEU A 437 -13.46 -13.86 6.56
CA LEU A 437 -14.13 -12.70 7.15
C LEU A 437 -15.03 -13.11 8.32
N GLN A 438 -15.86 -14.15 8.14
CA GLN A 438 -16.73 -14.66 9.21
C GLN A 438 -15.91 -15.18 10.40
N GLN A 439 -14.85 -15.94 10.13
CA GLN A 439 -13.97 -16.47 11.17
C GLN A 439 -13.27 -15.35 11.94
N HIS A 440 -12.72 -14.35 11.23
CA HIS A 440 -12.06 -13.21 11.86
C HIS A 440 -13.02 -12.41 12.75
N LEU A 441 -14.25 -12.17 12.28
CA LEU A 441 -15.29 -11.49 13.08
C LEU A 441 -15.75 -12.33 14.29
N ALA A 442 -15.73 -13.66 14.19
CA ALA A 442 -16.00 -14.55 15.32
C ALA A 442 -14.83 -14.57 16.33
N ASP A 443 -13.58 -14.59 15.86
CA ASP A 443 -12.40 -14.65 16.72
C ASP A 443 -12.19 -13.38 17.56
N ILE A 444 -12.55 -12.21 17.01
CA ILE A 444 -12.56 -10.95 17.78
C ILE A 444 -13.69 -10.89 18.82
N ASN A 445 -14.55 -11.92 18.88
CA ASN A 445 -15.61 -12.24 19.84
C ASN A 445 -16.06 -11.09 20.74
N VAL A 446 -16.71 -10.17 20.04
CA VAL A 446 -17.55 -9.09 20.47
C VAL A 446 -18.82 -9.69 21.09
N GLU A 447 -18.71 -10.24 22.30
CA GLU A 447 -19.87 -10.69 23.09
C GLU A 447 -20.51 -9.54 23.90
N GLY A 448 -20.11 -8.29 23.65
CA GLY A 448 -20.76 -7.10 24.20
C GLY A 448 -21.82 -6.52 23.23
N PRO A 449 -23.06 -6.22 23.69
CA PRO A 449 -24.07 -5.51 22.87
C PRO A 449 -23.64 -4.09 22.45
N GLU A 450 -22.51 -3.60 22.95
CA GLU A 450 -21.93 -2.30 22.62
C GLU A 450 -20.86 -2.34 21.51
N SER A 451 -20.35 -3.53 21.20
CA SER A 451 -19.35 -3.67 20.15
C SER A 451 -20.07 -3.85 18.81
N GLY A 452 -20.19 -2.73 18.10
CA GLY A 452 -20.98 -2.62 16.88
C GLY A 452 -20.39 -3.40 15.71
N TYR A 453 -20.43 -4.73 15.71
CA TYR A 453 -20.06 -5.52 14.52
C TYR A 453 -21.26 -6.06 13.74
N GLY A 454 -22.46 -6.00 14.30
CA GLY A 454 -23.71 -6.34 13.60
C GLY A 454 -24.04 -5.43 12.40
N HIS A 455 -23.28 -4.35 12.17
CA HIS A 455 -23.44 -3.48 11.00
C HIS A 455 -22.53 -3.85 9.81
N TRP A 456 -21.58 -4.78 9.99
CA TRP A 456 -20.65 -5.17 8.92
C TRP A 456 -21.18 -6.27 8.03
N ILE A 457 -21.99 -7.19 8.58
CA ILE A 457 -22.64 -8.25 7.81
C ILE A 457 -24.10 -7.87 7.59
N ALA A 458 -24.50 -7.79 6.33
CA ALA A 458 -25.88 -7.60 5.92
C ALA A 458 -26.44 -8.91 5.37
N SER A 459 -27.71 -9.20 5.67
CA SER A 459 -28.46 -10.31 5.10
C SER A 459 -29.82 -9.81 4.65
N THR A 460 -30.27 -10.21 3.46
CA THR A 460 -31.57 -9.83 2.90
C THR A 460 -32.67 -10.84 3.24
N SER A 461 -32.32 -11.95 3.90
CA SER A 461 -33.24 -12.99 4.36
C SER A 461 -34.01 -12.57 5.62
N GLY A 462 -35.09 -11.81 5.42
CA GLY A 462 -35.99 -11.35 6.47
C GLY A 462 -36.86 -12.44 7.08
N SER A 463 -36.37 -13.09 8.14
CA SER A 463 -37.19 -13.43 9.31
C SER A 463 -36.31 -13.58 10.54
N ARG A 464 -36.46 -12.65 11.49
CA ARG A 464 -35.90 -12.77 12.85
C ARG A 464 -36.56 -13.96 13.55
N GLY A 465 -35.97 -15.15 13.44
CA GLY A 465 -36.19 -16.26 14.36
C GLY A 465 -35.01 -16.32 15.32
N SER A 466 -35.25 -16.02 16.59
CA SER A 466 -34.25 -16.16 17.65
C SER A 466 -33.74 -17.60 17.73
N ILE A 467 -32.45 -17.81 17.54
CA ILE A 467 -31.79 -19.03 18.01
C ILE A 467 -31.49 -18.81 19.49
N SER A 468 -32.43 -19.21 20.34
CA SER A 468 -32.18 -19.51 21.74
C SER A 468 -32.24 -21.03 21.92
N SER A 469 -31.11 -21.56 22.36
CA SER A 469 -30.84 -22.85 22.99
C SER A 469 -32.04 -23.60 23.58
N VAL A 470 -32.18 -24.87 23.15
CA VAL A 470 -32.48 -26.09 23.93
C VAL A 470 -33.09 -25.91 25.32
N ASP A 471 -34.35 -26.32 25.49
CA ASP A 471 -34.80 -27.40 26.39
C ASP A 471 -36.28 -27.27 26.84
N GLY A 472 -36.99 -28.41 26.88
CA GLY A 472 -37.96 -28.71 27.94
C GLY A 472 -39.46 -28.38 27.75
N GLU A 473 -40.18 -29.32 27.15
CA GLU A 473 -41.43 -29.93 27.66
C GLU A 473 -42.60 -29.08 28.26
N SER A 474 -43.72 -29.09 27.51
CA SER A 474 -45.12 -29.38 27.95
C SER A 474 -45.85 -28.51 29.00
N CYS A 475 -46.97 -27.88 28.60
CA CYS A 475 -48.36 -28.29 28.95
C CYS A 475 -49.42 -27.24 28.61
N ASN A 476 -50.57 -27.73 28.13
CA ASN A 476 -51.78 -27.05 27.68
C ASN A 476 -52.58 -26.32 28.79
N GLY A 477 -53.33 -25.27 28.41
CA GLY A 477 -54.35 -24.66 29.28
C GLY A 477 -55.19 -23.53 28.64
N SER A 478 -56.13 -23.90 27.77
CA SER A 478 -57.54 -23.44 27.68
C SER A 478 -57.93 -21.94 27.68
N ASN A 479 -58.58 -21.55 26.56
CA ASN A 479 -59.75 -20.65 26.41
C ASN A 479 -59.77 -19.27 27.11
N ASP A 480 -59.87 -18.17 26.34
CA ASP A 480 -61.17 -17.55 26.03
C ASP A 480 -61.06 -16.45 24.94
N ARG A 481 -62.22 -16.16 24.36
CA ARG A 481 -62.60 -15.31 23.20
C ARG A 481 -62.04 -13.88 23.19
N GLY A 482 -61.82 -13.33 21.99
CA GLY A 482 -61.69 -11.88 21.81
C GLY A 482 -61.36 -11.43 20.38
N MET A 483 -62.33 -10.83 19.70
CA MET A 483 -62.30 -10.36 18.31
C MET A 483 -61.28 -9.22 18.06
N LYS A 484 -60.59 -9.35 16.92
CA LYS A 484 -59.89 -8.38 16.06
C LYS A 484 -60.07 -6.86 16.32
N SER A 485 -58.91 -6.18 16.28
CA SER A 485 -58.58 -4.93 15.55
C SER A 485 -59.46 -3.70 15.74
N LEU A 486 -58.86 -2.61 16.27
CA LEU A 486 -58.95 -1.22 15.78
C LEU A 486 -58.31 -0.21 16.77
N VAL A 487 -57.82 0.91 16.22
CA VAL A 487 -57.49 2.23 16.86
C VAL A 487 -56.22 2.27 17.75
N SER A 488 -55.28 3.22 17.70
CA SER A 488 -55.33 4.69 17.49
C SER A 488 -53.92 5.23 17.16
N LYS A 489 -53.65 5.95 16.05
CA LYS A 489 -53.92 7.39 15.76
C LYS A 489 -53.17 8.41 16.65
N MET A 490 -52.22 9.14 16.03
CA MET A 490 -52.01 10.62 16.04
C MET A 490 -50.83 10.92 15.07
N THR A 491 -50.99 11.34 13.80
CA THR A 491 -51.46 12.63 13.20
C THR A 491 -50.50 13.79 13.54
N VAL A 492 -49.90 14.54 12.59
CA VAL A 492 -50.43 15.64 11.74
C VAL A 492 -49.46 15.84 10.54
N ALA A 493 -49.80 15.61 9.26
CA ALA A 493 -50.47 16.48 8.26
C ALA A 493 -49.59 17.69 7.80
N LEU A 494 -49.44 18.09 6.52
CA LEU A 494 -50.40 18.33 5.40
C LEU A 494 -49.65 18.38 4.04
N LYS A 495 -49.99 17.54 3.03
CA LYS A 495 -50.65 17.84 1.72
C LYS A 495 -50.40 19.26 1.13
N THR A 496 -50.12 19.44 -0.17
CA THR A 496 -51.06 19.20 -1.31
C THR A 496 -50.40 19.36 -2.70
N LYS A 497 -50.79 18.47 -3.65
CA LYS A 497 -50.97 18.64 -5.13
C LYS A 497 -49.72 18.94 -5.98
N SER A 498 -49.43 18.38 -7.16
CA SER A 498 -50.04 17.43 -8.11
C SER A 498 -49.02 17.40 -9.29
N VAL A 499 -48.61 16.29 -9.89
CA VAL A 499 -49.15 15.70 -11.14
C VAL A 499 -48.12 14.64 -11.61
N THR A 500 -48.64 13.49 -12.03
CA THR A 500 -48.11 12.37 -12.85
C THR A 500 -46.97 12.69 -13.83
N VAL A 501 -45.98 11.83 -14.08
CA VAL A 501 -45.95 10.65 -15.01
C VAL A 501 -44.60 9.89 -14.75
N ARG A 502 -44.59 8.60 -14.33
CA ARG A 502 -44.16 7.37 -15.07
C ARG A 502 -42.80 7.50 -15.81
N GLU A 503 -41.81 6.60 -15.77
CA GLU A 503 -41.73 5.14 -15.62
C GLU A 503 -40.23 4.71 -15.71
N LYS A 504 -39.83 3.52 -15.17
CA LYS A 504 -38.52 2.81 -15.31
C LYS A 504 -37.39 3.33 -14.39
N VAL A 505 -36.70 2.59 -13.51
CA VAL A 505 -36.40 1.16 -13.32
C VAL A 505 -36.19 0.91 -11.81
N ILE A 506 -37.13 0.24 -11.13
CA ILE A 506 -36.92 -0.43 -9.84
C ILE A 506 -37.73 -1.71 -9.89
N SER A 507 -37.06 -2.86 -10.02
CA SER A 507 -37.53 -4.18 -9.56
C SER A 507 -36.61 -5.27 -10.10
N PHE A 508 -35.70 -5.78 -9.27
CA PHE A 508 -35.21 -7.16 -9.38
C PHE A 508 -34.97 -7.71 -7.97
N ILE A 509 -36.07 -7.91 -7.25
CA ILE A 509 -36.23 -8.87 -6.15
C ILE A 509 -37.64 -9.41 -6.31
N GLU A 510 -37.79 -10.62 -6.88
CA GLU A 510 -38.78 -11.61 -6.49
C GLU A 510 -38.64 -12.89 -7.32
N ASN A 511 -38.27 -13.96 -6.64
CA ASN A 511 -38.40 -15.34 -7.07
C ASN A 511 -39.87 -15.71 -7.19
N SER A 512 -40.27 -16.29 -8.33
CA SER A 512 -41.41 -17.22 -8.37
C SER A 512 -41.22 -18.26 -9.46
N SER A 513 -40.96 -19.49 -9.01
CA SER A 513 -41.03 -20.76 -9.71
C SER A 513 -42.41 -21.03 -10.35
N THR A 514 -42.45 -21.58 -11.57
CA THR A 514 -43.23 -22.79 -11.95
C THR A 514 -43.04 -23.15 -13.44
N PRO A 515 -43.20 -24.43 -13.83
CA PRO A 515 -42.49 -25.06 -14.94
C PRO A 515 -43.35 -25.30 -16.19
N VAL A 516 -42.75 -25.38 -17.38
CA VAL A 516 -43.37 -26.04 -18.55
C VAL A 516 -42.31 -26.74 -19.42
N ASP A 517 -42.55 -28.03 -19.63
CA ASP A 517 -41.83 -29.01 -20.46
C ASP A 517 -41.66 -28.64 -21.94
N ARG A 518 -40.50 -28.99 -22.51
CA ARG A 518 -40.40 -29.54 -23.88
C ARG A 518 -39.10 -30.33 -24.07
N HIS A 519 -39.23 -31.66 -24.05
CA HIS A 519 -38.20 -32.64 -24.41
C HIS A 519 -37.78 -32.56 -25.89
N VAL A 520 -36.49 -32.75 -26.16
CA VAL A 520 -35.99 -33.50 -27.32
C VAL A 520 -35.11 -34.65 -26.79
N SER A 521 -35.34 -35.84 -27.33
CA SER A 521 -35.01 -37.14 -26.75
C SER A 521 -33.59 -37.65 -27.00
N SER A 522 -33.18 -38.55 -26.11
CA SER A 522 -32.01 -39.42 -26.15
C SER A 522 -32.09 -40.51 -27.23
N SER A 523 -31.37 -40.38 -28.35
CA SER A 523 -31.08 -41.55 -29.23
C SER A 523 -29.87 -41.47 -30.18
N ASP A 524 -29.14 -40.35 -30.35
CA ASP A 524 -27.98 -40.35 -31.27
C ASP A 524 -26.67 -40.70 -30.57
N ARG A 525 -26.43 -42.01 -30.44
CA ARG A 525 -25.10 -42.61 -30.29
C ARG A 525 -24.40 -42.56 -31.66
N VAL A 526 -23.13 -42.14 -31.69
CA VAL A 526 -21.95 -42.86 -32.24
C VAL A 526 -20.79 -41.87 -32.48
N GLY A 527 -19.76 -41.96 -31.63
CA GLY A 527 -18.34 -42.03 -32.03
C GLY A 527 -17.58 -40.75 -32.40
N LYS A 528 -16.75 -40.26 -31.47
CA LYS A 528 -15.25 -40.29 -31.47
C LYS A 528 -14.67 -39.11 -30.66
N PRO A 529 -13.67 -39.32 -29.79
CA PRO A 529 -13.16 -38.28 -28.88
C PRO A 529 -11.94 -37.58 -29.46
N TYR A 530 -11.97 -36.29 -29.82
CA TYR A 530 -10.73 -35.52 -30.08
C TYR A 530 -10.94 -34.00 -29.96
N ARG A 531 -10.07 -33.38 -29.13
CA ARG A 531 -9.51 -32.01 -29.22
C ARG A 531 -10.02 -31.18 -30.41
N GLY A 532 -10.71 -30.07 -30.14
CA GLY A 532 -11.22 -29.21 -31.20
C GLY A 532 -11.65 -27.79 -30.82
N VAL A 533 -11.22 -27.24 -29.68
CA VAL A 533 -11.47 -25.82 -29.36
C VAL A 533 -10.23 -25.00 -29.73
N LYS A 534 -10.41 -24.05 -30.64
CA LYS A 534 -9.38 -23.07 -31.06
C LYS A 534 -8.95 -22.20 -29.87
N PRO A 535 -7.68 -21.78 -29.77
CA PRO A 535 -7.20 -20.94 -28.67
C PRO A 535 -7.88 -19.57 -28.69
N VAL A 536 -8.39 -19.16 -27.53
CA VAL A 536 -9.06 -17.86 -27.27
C VAL A 536 -7.99 -16.78 -27.08
N PHE A 537 -7.15 -16.57 -28.09
CA PHE A 537 -6.24 -15.42 -28.19
C PHE A 537 -6.04 -15.12 -29.67
N SER A 538 -6.85 -14.19 -30.19
CA SER A 538 -6.66 -13.57 -31.50
C SER A 538 -7.15 -12.14 -31.38
N ILE A 539 -6.18 -11.23 -31.30
CA ILE A 539 -6.35 -9.78 -31.27
C ILE A 539 -6.97 -9.33 -32.60
N GLY A 540 -8.03 -8.54 -32.51
CA GLY A 540 -8.61 -7.80 -33.61
C GLY A 540 -8.83 -6.37 -33.12
N ASP A 541 -7.87 -5.51 -33.44
CA ASP A 541 -7.95 -4.06 -33.33
C ASP A 541 -9.11 -3.55 -34.18
N GLU A 542 -10.10 -2.89 -33.57
CA GLU A 542 -10.83 -1.79 -34.22
C GLU A 542 -11.16 -0.73 -33.16
N GLU A 543 -10.46 0.40 -33.27
CA GLU A 543 -10.75 1.66 -32.60
C GLU A 543 -12.08 2.22 -33.13
N GLU A 544 -12.96 2.67 -32.24
CA GLU A 544 -13.87 3.76 -32.60
C GLU A 544 -14.16 4.64 -31.38
N TYR A 545 -13.58 5.83 -31.44
CA TYR A 545 -13.89 6.97 -30.61
C TYR A 545 -15.32 7.40 -30.91
N ASP A 546 -16.17 7.54 -29.89
CA ASP A 546 -17.28 8.49 -30.00
C ASP A 546 -17.52 9.19 -28.66
N THR A 547 -17.34 10.50 -28.76
CA THR A 547 -17.53 11.51 -27.72
C THR A 547 -18.91 12.09 -27.96
N ASP A 548 -19.84 12.03 -27.00
CA ASP A 548 -21.04 12.89 -27.04
C ASP A 548 -21.61 13.15 -25.63
N GLU A 549 -21.40 14.40 -25.21
CA GLU A 549 -22.37 15.37 -24.66
C GLU A 549 -23.45 14.95 -23.63
N ILE A 550 -23.25 15.43 -22.40
CA ILE A 550 -24.15 16.25 -21.55
C ILE A 550 -25.67 15.94 -21.62
N ASP A 551 -26.27 15.44 -20.53
CA ASP A 551 -27.12 16.31 -19.69
C ASP A 551 -27.57 15.70 -18.34
N SER A 552 -27.42 16.55 -17.33
CA SER A 552 -28.17 16.74 -16.07
C SER A 552 -29.25 15.74 -15.64
N SER A 553 -29.04 15.18 -14.44
CA SER A 553 -29.96 15.13 -13.26
C SER A 553 -30.12 13.74 -12.63
N SER A 554 -29.69 13.57 -11.37
CA SER A 554 -30.27 12.66 -10.35
C SER A 554 -29.33 12.56 -9.11
N MET A 555 -29.65 13.24 -7.99
CA MET A 555 -30.02 12.66 -6.68
C MET A 555 -29.02 11.61 -6.14
N SER A 556 -27.92 11.97 -5.45
CA SER A 556 -27.73 12.53 -4.09
C SER A 556 -27.32 11.46 -3.06
N ASP A 557 -26.00 11.28 -2.89
CA ASP A 557 -25.32 10.62 -1.74
C ASP A 557 -25.12 11.63 -0.58
N ASP A 558 -26.02 12.61 -0.50
CA ASP A 558 -25.98 13.87 0.26
C ASP A 558 -26.39 13.67 1.75
N ASP A 559 -26.64 12.41 2.16
CA ASP A 559 -27.32 12.08 3.42
C ASP A 559 -26.38 11.79 4.62
N ARG A 560 -25.06 11.92 4.48
CA ARG A 560 -24.09 11.70 5.59
C ARG A 560 -23.19 12.90 5.92
N LYS A 561 -23.24 13.98 5.15
CA LYS A 561 -22.44 15.19 5.40
C LYS A 561 -23.35 16.35 5.77
N GLU A 562 -22.94 17.15 6.75
CA GLU A 562 -23.75 18.29 7.19
C GLU A 562 -23.82 19.35 6.09
N VAL A 563 -24.97 19.42 5.42
CA VAL A 563 -25.27 20.41 4.38
C VAL A 563 -25.75 21.69 5.02
N VAL A 564 -25.14 22.81 4.63
CA VAL A 564 -25.45 24.13 5.17
C VAL A 564 -25.64 25.16 4.08
N ASN A 565 -26.45 26.18 4.38
CA ASN A 565 -26.54 27.35 3.51
C ASN A 565 -25.33 28.27 3.74
N ILE A 566 -24.60 28.56 2.65
CA ILE A 566 -23.36 29.35 2.67
C ILE A 566 -23.62 30.75 3.25
N GLN A 567 -24.68 31.42 2.77
CA GLN A 567 -25.01 32.79 3.19
C GLN A 567 -25.45 32.85 4.66
N THR A 568 -26.17 31.83 5.14
CA THR A 568 -26.52 31.74 6.57
C THR A 568 -25.29 31.61 7.45
N TRP A 569 -24.31 30.80 7.05
CA TRP A 569 -23.08 30.62 7.82
C TRP A 569 -22.18 31.85 7.80
N ILE A 570 -21.99 32.49 6.64
CA ILE A 570 -21.19 33.71 6.52
C ILE A 570 -21.74 34.83 7.40
N ASN A 571 -23.06 34.94 7.53
CA ASN A 571 -23.72 35.99 8.31
C ASN A 571 -23.96 35.64 9.79
N LYS A 572 -23.44 34.51 10.29
CA LYS A 572 -23.55 34.24 11.73
C LYS A 572 -22.77 35.30 12.52
N PRO A 573 -23.32 35.78 13.66
CA PRO A 573 -22.73 36.88 14.42
C PRO A 573 -21.36 36.57 15.03
N ASP A 574 -20.98 35.29 15.10
CA ASP A 574 -19.69 34.82 15.63
C ASP A 574 -18.59 34.67 14.56
N ILE A 575 -18.91 34.84 13.26
CA ILE A 575 -17.91 34.88 12.19
C ILE A 575 -17.16 36.21 12.24
N LYS A 576 -15.84 36.13 12.43
CA LYS A 576 -14.94 37.29 12.41
C LYS A 576 -14.37 37.54 11.02
N HIS A 577 -14.04 36.47 10.31
CA HIS A 577 -13.47 36.55 8.96
C HIS A 577 -14.03 35.47 8.04
N HIS A 578 -14.17 35.81 6.77
CA HIS A 578 -14.62 34.94 5.69
C HIS A 578 -13.68 35.10 4.51
N PHE A 579 -13.18 33.97 3.99
CA PHE A 579 -12.30 33.94 2.83
C PHE A 579 -12.82 32.92 1.80
N PRO A 580 -13.34 33.37 0.65
CA PRO A 580 -13.54 32.49 -0.50
C PRO A 580 -12.20 31.91 -0.96
N CYS A 581 -12.15 30.59 -1.16
CA CYS A 581 -10.93 29.87 -1.52
C CYS A 581 -11.23 28.63 -2.36
N LYS A 582 -10.19 27.89 -2.74
CA LYS A 582 -10.31 26.51 -3.21
C LYS A 582 -9.60 25.60 -2.24
N GLU A 583 -10.30 24.61 -1.70
CA GLU A 583 -9.68 23.52 -0.96
C GLU A 583 -8.89 22.66 -1.94
N VAL A 584 -7.64 22.36 -1.61
CA VAL A 584 -6.74 21.53 -2.42
C VAL A 584 -6.52 20.21 -1.68
N LYS A 585 -7.03 19.12 -2.24
CA LYS A 585 -6.77 17.76 -1.72
C LYS A 585 -5.36 17.31 -2.05
N GLU A 586 -4.87 16.30 -1.34
CA GLU A 586 -3.53 15.76 -1.60
C GLU A 586 -3.42 15.11 -2.99
N SER A 587 -4.53 14.58 -3.52
CA SER A 587 -4.66 14.14 -4.93
C SER A 587 -4.60 15.27 -5.97
N GLY A 588 -4.44 16.53 -5.55
CA GLY A 588 -4.39 17.70 -6.42
C GLY A 588 -5.75 18.26 -6.85
N HIS A 589 -6.85 17.54 -6.57
CA HIS A 589 -8.20 18.01 -6.86
C HIS A 589 -8.54 19.28 -6.07
N MET A 590 -9.17 20.23 -6.75
CA MET A 590 -9.52 21.54 -6.19
C MET A 590 -11.04 21.72 -6.13
N PHE A 591 -11.55 22.09 -4.97
CA PHE A 591 -12.99 22.30 -4.77
C PHE A 591 -13.28 23.75 -4.32
N PRO A 592 -14.21 24.48 -4.97
CA PRO A 592 -14.67 25.78 -4.50
C PRO A 592 -15.14 25.69 -3.03
N SER A 593 -14.60 26.55 -2.17
CA SER A 593 -14.80 26.47 -0.73
C SER A 593 -14.78 27.85 -0.07
N HIS A 594 -15.23 27.91 1.19
CA HIS A 594 -15.17 29.08 2.03
C HIS A 594 -14.52 28.74 3.37
N LEU A 595 -13.48 29.49 3.71
CA LEU A 595 -12.84 29.42 5.02
C LEU A 595 -13.49 30.45 5.94
N LEU A 596 -14.07 30.01 7.06
CA LEU A 596 -14.70 30.86 8.05
C LEU A 596 -13.94 30.80 9.37
N VAL A 597 -13.67 31.96 9.97
CA VAL A 597 -12.92 32.07 11.23
C VAL A 597 -13.84 32.66 12.29
N THR A 598 -14.02 31.92 13.38
CA THR A 598 -14.77 32.35 14.57
C THR A 598 -13.81 32.84 15.66
N ALA A 599 -14.32 33.07 16.88
CA ALA A 599 -13.47 33.35 18.02
C ALA A 599 -12.50 32.19 18.35
N THR A 600 -12.89 30.94 18.14
CA THR A 600 -12.15 29.76 18.62
C THR A 600 -11.84 28.71 17.56
N HIS A 601 -12.56 28.68 16.45
CA HIS A 601 -12.45 27.66 15.41
C HIS A 601 -12.34 28.23 14.00
N MET A 602 -11.72 27.45 13.12
CA MET A 602 -11.71 27.63 11.69
C MET A 602 -12.55 26.52 11.02
N TYR A 603 -13.42 26.91 10.10
CA TYR A 603 -14.32 26.02 9.36
C TYR A 603 -14.02 26.07 7.87
N CYS A 604 -14.02 24.92 7.21
CA CYS A 604 -14.03 24.83 5.75
C CYS A 604 -15.41 24.39 5.26
N LEU A 605 -16.05 25.22 4.43
CA LEU A 605 -17.31 24.90 3.76
C LEU A 605 -17.03 24.64 2.27
N ARG A 606 -17.17 23.41 1.79
CA ARG A 606 -17.01 23.07 0.37
C ARG A 606 -18.34 23.19 -0.36
N GLU A 607 -18.39 24.00 -1.42
CA GLU A 607 -19.61 24.20 -2.21
C GLU A 607 -20.09 22.90 -2.86
N ILE A 608 -21.41 22.69 -2.89
CA ILE A 608 -22.03 21.57 -3.59
C ILE A 608 -22.28 22.01 -5.03
N LEU A 609 -21.51 21.47 -5.98
CA LEU A 609 -21.58 21.88 -7.40
C LEU A 609 -22.99 21.70 -8.00
N SER A 610 -23.76 20.70 -7.55
CA SER A 610 -25.13 20.45 -7.99
C SER A 610 -26.19 21.31 -7.29
N ARG A 611 -25.88 21.98 -6.17
CA ARG A 611 -26.85 22.73 -5.35
C ARG A 611 -26.31 24.12 -4.99
N LYS A 612 -26.58 25.10 -5.85
CA LYS A 612 -26.12 26.50 -5.69
C LYS A 612 -26.50 27.09 -4.33
N GLY A 613 -25.52 27.68 -3.63
CA GLY A 613 -25.71 28.31 -2.33
C GLY A 613 -25.65 27.36 -1.13
N LEU A 614 -25.44 26.07 -1.36
CA LEU A 614 -25.25 25.06 -0.32
C LEU A 614 -23.80 24.55 -0.32
N ALA A 615 -23.33 24.18 0.86
CA ALA A 615 -21.99 23.64 1.08
C ALA A 615 -22.01 22.51 2.10
N TYR A 616 -21.07 21.59 1.99
CA TYR A 616 -20.74 20.62 3.03
C TYR A 616 -19.74 21.23 4.00
N ILE A 617 -19.95 21.04 5.30
CA ILE A 617 -18.89 21.31 6.29
C ILE A 617 -17.81 20.23 6.16
N GLN A 618 -16.62 20.60 5.68
CA GLN A 618 -15.49 19.67 5.50
C GLN A 618 -14.61 19.55 6.72
N SER A 619 -14.38 20.65 7.45
CA SER A 619 -13.53 20.63 8.64
C SER A 619 -13.97 21.64 9.70
N ARG A 620 -13.63 21.33 10.95
CA ARG A 620 -13.88 22.12 12.16
C ARG A 620 -12.64 22.07 13.04
N GLN A 621 -11.70 22.97 12.81
CA GLN A 621 -10.40 22.93 13.48
C GLN A 621 -10.35 24.00 14.57
N ALA A 622 -9.97 23.62 15.78
CA ALA A 622 -9.75 24.59 16.85
C ALA A 622 -8.50 25.44 16.53
N LEU A 623 -8.57 26.76 16.71
CA LEU A 623 -7.48 27.66 16.33
C LEU A 623 -6.20 27.42 17.15
N ASN A 624 -6.33 26.94 18.39
CA ASN A 624 -5.19 26.57 19.25
C ASN A 624 -4.47 25.29 18.77
N SER A 625 -5.09 24.49 17.91
CA SER A 625 -4.45 23.30 17.32
C SER A 625 -3.53 23.65 16.14
N VAL A 626 -3.55 24.89 15.63
CA VAL A 626 -2.72 25.29 14.50
C VAL A 626 -1.25 25.43 14.94
N VAL A 627 -0.43 24.42 14.64
CA VAL A 627 0.99 24.39 15.01
C VAL A 627 1.90 25.02 13.95
N LYS A 628 1.46 25.04 12.68
CA LYS A 628 2.26 25.64 11.59
C LYS A 628 1.39 26.14 10.44
N ILE A 629 1.76 27.29 9.87
CA ILE A 629 1.17 27.84 8.65
C ILE A 629 2.30 28.08 7.65
N THR A 630 2.26 27.46 6.48
CA THR A 630 3.30 27.57 5.44
C THR A 630 2.72 27.97 4.09
N SER A 631 3.50 28.67 3.29
CA SER A 631 3.22 28.93 1.87
C SER A 631 4.45 28.64 1.03
N LYS A 632 4.26 28.31 -0.26
CA LYS A 632 5.38 28.10 -1.19
C LYS A 632 5.80 29.44 -1.79
N LYS A 633 7.11 29.73 -1.87
CA LYS A 633 7.62 30.99 -2.50
C LYS A 633 7.08 31.20 -3.92
N LYS A 634 6.98 30.13 -4.72
CA LYS A 634 6.46 30.16 -6.09
C LYS A 634 4.92 30.28 -6.17
N HIS A 635 4.20 29.91 -5.11
CA HIS A 635 2.74 29.94 -5.03
C HIS A 635 2.29 30.51 -3.68
N PRO A 636 2.44 31.83 -3.46
CA PRO A 636 2.10 32.46 -2.18
C PRO A 636 0.61 32.36 -1.84
N GLU A 637 -0.25 32.19 -2.85
CA GLU A 637 -1.70 31.97 -2.72
C GLU A 637 -2.04 30.59 -2.11
N LEU A 638 -1.11 29.61 -2.19
CA LEU A 638 -1.30 28.27 -1.64
C LEU A 638 -0.84 28.23 -0.19
N ILE A 639 -1.80 28.28 0.73
CA ILE A 639 -1.58 28.24 2.17
C ILE A 639 -1.83 26.83 2.68
N THR A 640 -0.90 26.32 3.49
CA THR A 640 -1.00 25.03 4.18
C THR A 640 -1.08 25.27 5.67
N PHE A 641 -2.15 24.80 6.31
CA PHE A 641 -2.31 24.76 7.75
C PHE A 641 -1.98 23.36 8.24
N LYS A 642 -1.15 23.26 9.28
CA LYS A 642 -0.86 22.02 9.99
C LYS A 642 -1.44 22.12 11.39
N TYR A 643 -2.23 21.13 11.77
CA TYR A 643 -2.88 21.03 13.06
C TYR A 643 -2.24 19.91 13.88
N GLY A 644 -2.19 20.07 15.19
CA GLY A 644 -1.51 19.12 16.05
C GLY A 644 -1.35 19.61 17.47
N ASN A 645 -0.54 18.87 18.22
CA ASN A 645 -0.21 19.17 19.60
C ASN A 645 1.27 19.54 19.71
N SER A 646 1.56 20.58 20.49
CA SER A 646 2.94 20.97 20.83
C SER A 646 3.27 20.45 22.22
N SER A 647 4.26 19.58 22.31
CA SER A 647 4.75 18.99 23.57
C SER A 647 6.24 19.28 23.77
N ALA A 648 6.77 19.08 24.98
CA ALA A 648 8.19 19.27 25.25
C ALA A 648 9.12 18.36 24.40
N SER A 649 8.60 17.24 23.88
CA SER A 649 9.30 16.30 23.00
C SER A 649 9.21 16.65 21.51
N GLY A 650 8.47 17.69 21.13
CA GLY A 650 8.29 18.11 19.73
C GLY A 650 6.83 18.37 19.34
N ILE A 651 6.65 18.70 18.06
CA ILE A 651 5.34 18.98 17.46
C ILE A 651 4.83 17.72 16.76
N GLU A 652 3.70 17.17 17.21
CA GLU A 652 3.00 16.07 16.56
C GLU A 652 1.92 16.64 15.62
N ILE A 653 2.01 16.37 14.32
CA ILE A 653 1.05 16.86 13.32
C ILE A 653 -0.06 15.82 13.14
N LEU A 654 -1.31 16.19 13.43
CA LEU A 654 -2.49 15.35 13.35
C LEU A 654 -3.29 15.54 12.06
N ALA A 655 -3.23 16.73 11.45
CA ALA A 655 -3.94 17.02 10.20
C ALA A 655 -3.24 18.10 9.37
N ILE A 656 -3.39 18.04 8.04
CA ILE A 656 -2.87 19.04 7.10
C ILE A 656 -4.00 19.46 6.17
N GLU A 657 -4.23 20.77 6.03
CA GLU A 657 -5.22 21.31 5.10
C GLU A 657 -4.57 22.36 4.20
N ARG A 658 -4.86 22.29 2.89
CA ARG A 658 -4.29 23.20 1.88
C ARG A 658 -5.40 23.98 1.20
N TYR A 659 -5.19 25.30 1.06
CA TYR A 659 -6.14 26.21 0.44
C TYR A 659 -5.44 27.14 -0.53
N LEU A 660 -6.03 27.32 -1.71
CA LEU A 660 -5.69 28.40 -2.62
C LEU A 660 -6.59 29.60 -2.29
N ILE A 661 -6.01 30.63 -1.68
CA ILE A 661 -6.73 31.80 -1.17
C ILE A 661 -6.29 33.03 -1.98
N PRO A 662 -7.13 33.65 -2.83
CA PRO A 662 -6.73 34.73 -3.75
C PRO A 662 -6.11 35.98 -3.12
N ASN A 663 -6.31 36.20 -1.81
CA ASN A 663 -5.71 37.30 -1.04
C ASN A 663 -4.99 36.71 0.18
N ALA A 664 -4.11 35.72 -0.05
CA ALA A 664 -3.50 34.93 1.00
C ALA A 664 -2.76 35.76 2.08
N GLY A 665 -2.17 36.90 1.71
CA GLY A 665 -1.47 37.79 2.65
C GLY A 665 -2.38 38.37 3.74
N ASP A 666 -3.57 38.86 3.37
CA ASP A 666 -4.53 39.42 4.32
C ASP A 666 -5.21 38.31 5.12
N ALA A 667 -5.55 37.20 4.47
CA ALA A 667 -6.17 36.05 5.12
C ALA A 667 -5.28 35.44 6.20
N THR A 668 -4.01 35.17 5.88
CA THR A 668 -3.05 34.62 6.84
C THR A 668 -2.76 35.58 7.99
N ARG A 669 -2.73 36.90 7.73
CA ARG A 669 -2.58 37.91 8.79
C ARG A 669 -3.75 37.89 9.77
N ALA A 670 -4.98 37.91 9.25
CA ALA A 670 -6.19 37.88 10.07
C ALA A 670 -6.30 36.58 10.89
N ILE A 671 -6.04 35.43 10.28
CA ILE A 671 -6.05 34.13 10.96
C ILE A 671 -4.98 34.08 12.05
N LYS A 672 -3.74 34.50 11.77
CA LYS A 672 -2.67 34.57 12.79
C LYS A 672 -3.04 35.46 13.97
N GLN A 673 -3.58 36.65 13.72
CA GLN A 673 -4.04 37.54 14.79
C GLN A 673 -5.13 36.90 15.64
N GLN A 674 -6.05 36.13 15.03
CA GLN A 674 -7.10 35.45 15.77
C GLN A 674 -6.57 34.24 16.56
N ILE A 675 -5.58 33.49 16.04
CA ILE A 675 -4.89 32.42 16.77
C ILE A 675 -4.19 32.99 18.01
N MET A 676 -3.42 34.08 17.86
CA MET A 676 -2.74 34.73 19.00
C MET A 676 -3.72 35.11 20.10
N LYS A 677 -4.88 35.70 19.74
CA LYS A 677 -5.93 36.04 20.73
C LYS A 677 -6.49 34.82 21.47
N VAL A 678 -6.51 33.63 20.85
CA VAL A 678 -6.97 32.39 21.50
C VAL A 678 -5.88 31.86 22.44
N LEU A 679 -4.61 31.90 22.01
CA LEU A 679 -3.48 31.49 22.85
C LEU A 679 -3.33 32.40 24.08
N ASP A 680 -3.38 33.73 23.88
CA ASP A 680 -3.33 34.72 24.97
C ASP A 680 -4.47 34.49 25.99
N ALA A 681 -5.66 34.10 25.52
CA ALA A 681 -6.82 33.82 26.37
C ALA A 681 -6.78 32.45 27.07
N LEU A 682 -5.92 31.52 26.62
CA LEU A 682 -5.67 30.24 27.28
C LEU A 682 -4.55 30.35 28.32
N GLU A 683 -3.65 31.33 28.17
CA GLU A 683 -2.57 31.63 29.12
C GLU A 683 -2.99 32.60 30.23
N SER A 684 -4.07 33.38 30.03
CA SER A 684 -4.71 34.25 31.03
C SER A 684 -5.71 33.52 31.91
#